data_AF-A0A371K279-F1
#
_entry.id   AF-A0A371K279-F1
#
_cell.length_a   1.000
_cell.length_b   1.000
_cell.length_c   1.000
_cell.angle_alpha   90.00
_cell.angle_beta   90.00
_cell.angle_gamma   90.00
#
_symmetry.space_group_name_H-M   'P 1'
#
loop_
_entity.id
_entity.type
_entity.pdbx_description
1 polymer ?
#
loop_
_entity_poly.entity_id
_entity_poly.type
_entity_poly.pdbx_seq_one_letter_code
_entity_poly.pdbx_strand_id
1 'polypeptide(L)'
;MMAGLDGLRFQHWQTELREDGIVVLSFDRAGSSVNTFGQDVLIELDSLLERLALDPPKGLVLRSAKASGFIAGADIKEFQTFDQKGTVADAIRRGQQVFQRLAELPFPTVAAIHGFCMGGGTEISLACRYRVASSDPSTRIGLPEVKLGIYPGWGGSVRLPPLVGAPAAFDMMLTGRALSASNARSIGLVDKVVEAPLLVDAAVALALKGTQRPFKQRFMGWASNSWLARKILPGMLTKQVARKARKEHYPAPYALINTWARSSGGVQARLAAERKSVVKLASTPTARNLIRVFFLQERLKGQGGKEHGIRHVHVVGAGVMGGDIAAWSAYKGFEVTLSDREQRFIDGALTRAQDLFAKRVKDESKRPAVAARLKGDLAGEGAAQADLVIEAIIEKPEAKRELYDQVEPKMKPDALLTTNTSSIPLDELRDHIRRPAQFGGLHYFNPVALMPLVEIIRHDAMAAETEQRLAAFCKAIDKLPVPVAGTPGFLVNRVLFPYMLEAATAYAEGIPGPAIDKAAVKFGMPMGPIELIDTVGLDVAAGVGAELAPFLGLSVPAALSGVEPNKRGKKDGQGLYKWENGRAQKPELPKDYQTPSDLEDRLILPLVNEAVACLHDGVVSDADLLDAGVIFGTGFAPFRGGPIQYVRETGADALLERLKTLHARYGDRFAPRPGWDSPALRG
;
A
#
# COMPACT_ATOMS: atom_id res chain seq x y z
N MET A 1 -35.22 25.96 14.57
CA MET A 1 -34.00 26.52 13.96
C MET A 1 -33.28 27.33 15.01
N MET A 2 -31.95 27.22 15.13
CA MET A 2 -31.20 28.20 15.92
C MET A 2 -31.34 29.55 15.23
N ALA A 3 -31.84 30.59 15.90
CA ALA A 3 -31.84 31.97 15.38
C ALA A 3 -30.42 32.41 14.93
N GLY A 4 -29.41 31.69 15.44
CA GLY A 4 -28.04 31.65 14.99
C GLY A 4 -27.84 31.44 13.48
N LEU A 5 -28.46 30.41 12.91
CA LEU A 5 -28.06 29.82 11.63
C LEU A 5 -29.03 30.16 10.48
N ASP A 6 -30.05 30.96 10.76
CA ASP A 6 -31.06 31.36 9.78
C ASP A 6 -30.44 32.18 8.63
N GLY A 7 -30.71 31.75 7.39
CA GLY A 7 -30.26 32.41 6.15
C GLY A 7 -28.97 31.87 5.53
N LEU A 8 -28.21 31.00 6.24
CA LEU A 8 -27.02 30.36 5.69
C LEU A 8 -27.39 29.03 5.01
N ARG A 9 -27.04 28.89 3.73
CA ARG A 9 -27.17 27.62 2.99
C ARG A 9 -25.80 26.98 2.87
N PHE A 10 -25.53 25.99 3.70
CA PHE A 10 -24.31 25.18 3.62
C PHE A 10 -24.52 24.03 2.64
N GLN A 11 -23.49 23.74 1.84
CA GLN A 11 -23.52 22.62 0.91
C GLN A 11 -22.98 21.34 1.55
N HIS A 12 -22.00 21.45 2.44
CA HIS A 12 -21.27 20.30 2.95
C HIS A 12 -21.61 19.93 4.40
N TRP A 13 -22.32 20.80 5.11
CA TRP A 13 -22.60 20.66 6.53
C TRP A 13 -24.08 20.74 6.83
N GLN A 14 -24.56 19.81 7.66
CA GLN A 14 -25.94 19.77 8.12
C GLN A 14 -25.98 19.95 9.64
N THR A 15 -26.85 20.84 10.12
CA THR A 15 -26.97 21.16 11.54
C THR A 15 -28.33 20.74 12.07
N GLU A 16 -28.34 20.02 13.18
CA GLU A 16 -29.55 19.61 13.89
C GLU A 16 -29.44 20.04 15.36
N LEU A 17 -30.34 20.90 15.83
CA LEU A 17 -30.45 21.21 17.26
C LEU A 17 -31.42 20.23 17.91
N ARG A 18 -30.94 19.49 18.91
CA ARG A 18 -31.74 18.54 19.68
C ARG A 18 -32.45 19.22 20.85
N GLU A 19 -33.50 18.58 21.35
CA GLU A 19 -34.28 19.04 22.52
C GLU A 19 -33.44 19.16 23.80
N ASP A 20 -32.40 18.33 23.92
CA ASP A 20 -31.45 18.36 25.04
C ASP A 20 -30.49 19.58 25.00
N GLY A 21 -30.53 20.39 23.95
CA GLY A 21 -29.70 21.58 23.74
C GLY A 21 -28.33 21.29 23.12
N ILE A 22 -28.10 20.07 22.62
CA ILE A 22 -26.90 19.70 21.87
C ILE A 22 -27.12 19.95 20.37
N VAL A 23 -26.11 20.52 19.72
CA VAL A 23 -26.07 20.61 18.26
C VAL A 23 -25.36 19.38 17.70
N VAL A 24 -25.99 18.69 16.76
CA VAL A 24 -25.36 17.65 15.95
C VAL A 24 -24.98 18.26 14.60
N LEU A 25 -23.67 18.34 14.36
CA LEU A 25 -23.10 18.82 13.11
C LEU A 25 -22.67 17.60 12.29
N SER A 26 -23.36 17.36 11.18
CA SER A 26 -23.11 16.23 10.29
C SER A 26 -22.35 16.70 9.06
N PHE A 27 -21.19 16.10 8.82
CA PHE A 27 -20.42 16.33 7.60
C PHE A 27 -20.99 15.46 6.47
N ASP A 28 -21.40 16.10 5.38
CA ASP A 28 -21.89 15.47 4.17
C ASP A 28 -21.33 16.20 2.94
N ARG A 29 -20.09 15.89 2.52
CA ARG A 29 -19.49 16.55 1.37
C ARG A 29 -20.36 16.32 0.11
N ALA A 30 -21.03 17.39 -0.34
CA ALA A 30 -21.78 17.40 -1.59
C ALA A 30 -20.94 16.90 -2.77
N GLY A 31 -21.59 16.15 -3.68
CA GLY A 31 -20.95 15.63 -4.90
C GLY A 31 -19.89 14.53 -4.68
N SER A 32 -19.67 14.07 -3.45
CA SER A 32 -18.69 13.04 -3.12
C SER A 32 -19.32 11.87 -2.36
N SER A 33 -18.85 10.65 -2.61
CA SER A 33 -19.22 9.47 -1.82
C SER A 33 -18.45 9.39 -0.49
N VAL A 34 -17.40 10.20 -0.31
CA VAL A 34 -16.49 10.18 0.84
C VAL A 34 -16.25 11.60 1.35
N ASN A 35 -16.32 11.78 2.66
CA ASN A 35 -15.97 13.03 3.32
C ASN A 35 -14.46 13.28 3.34
N THR A 36 -14.06 14.43 2.82
CA THR A 36 -12.67 14.90 2.68
C THR A 36 -12.65 16.42 2.81
N PHE A 37 -11.60 16.97 3.41
CA PHE A 37 -11.47 18.41 3.62
C PHE A 37 -10.87 19.10 2.39
N GLY A 38 -11.74 19.72 1.58
CA GLY A 38 -11.39 20.77 0.64
C GLY A 38 -11.40 22.16 1.30
N GLN A 39 -10.97 23.19 0.58
CA GLN A 39 -10.98 24.56 1.10
C GLN A 39 -12.40 25.09 1.35
N ASP A 40 -13.35 24.76 0.47
CA ASP A 40 -14.78 25.08 0.58
C ASP A 40 -15.39 24.55 1.88
N VAL A 41 -15.17 23.27 2.17
CA VAL A 41 -15.62 22.61 3.41
C VAL A 41 -15.07 23.31 4.65
N LEU A 42 -13.79 23.69 4.64
CA LEU A 42 -13.15 24.37 5.76
C LEU A 42 -13.68 25.79 5.96
N ILE A 43 -14.00 26.50 4.88
CA ILE A 43 -14.61 27.84 4.93
C ILE A 43 -16.01 27.75 5.56
N GLU A 44 -16.86 26.83 5.09
CA GLU A 44 -18.19 26.62 5.68
C GLU A 44 -18.10 26.25 7.17
N LEU A 45 -17.16 25.36 7.53
CA LEU A 45 -16.94 24.97 8.92
C LEU A 45 -16.50 26.17 9.77
N ASP A 46 -15.61 27.03 9.29
CA ASP A 46 -15.17 28.21 10.04
C ASP A 46 -16.35 29.13 10.38
N SER A 47 -17.20 29.45 9.39
CA SER A 47 -18.39 30.27 9.58
C SER A 47 -19.39 29.65 10.56
N LEU A 48 -19.57 28.33 10.50
CA LEU A 48 -20.40 27.59 11.47
C LEU A 48 -19.86 27.71 12.89
N LEU A 49 -18.55 27.50 13.07
CA LEU A 49 -17.91 27.58 14.38
C LEU A 49 -17.94 29.01 14.94
N GLU A 50 -17.77 30.03 14.10
CA GLU A 50 -17.97 31.43 14.48
C GLU A 50 -19.37 31.67 15.03
N ARG A 51 -20.40 31.16 14.34
CA ARG A 51 -21.76 31.39 14.79
C ARG A 51 -22.09 30.64 16.07
N LEU A 52 -21.62 29.40 16.20
CA LEU A 52 -21.79 28.62 17.43
C LEU A 52 -21.03 29.24 18.61
N ALA A 53 -19.95 29.98 18.39
CA ALA A 53 -19.27 30.73 19.44
C ALA A 53 -20.08 31.96 19.91
N LEU A 54 -20.84 32.59 19.00
CA LEU A 54 -21.72 33.73 19.31
C LEU A 54 -23.02 33.32 20.01
N ASP A 55 -23.57 32.15 19.66
CA ASP A 55 -24.78 31.57 20.27
C ASP A 55 -24.48 30.14 20.79
N PRO A 56 -23.83 30.01 21.97
CA PRO A 56 -23.31 28.74 22.48
C PRO A 56 -24.40 27.71 22.80
N PRO A 57 -24.41 26.52 22.14
CA PRO A 57 -25.24 25.41 22.60
C PRO A 57 -24.67 24.79 23.89
N LYS A 58 -25.41 23.85 24.50
CA LYS A 58 -24.89 23.08 25.65
C LYS A 58 -23.72 22.18 25.27
N GLY A 59 -23.57 21.86 23.98
CA GLY A 59 -22.47 21.08 23.43
C GLY A 59 -22.64 20.83 21.94
N LEU A 60 -21.59 20.30 21.31
CA LEU A 60 -21.54 19.98 19.88
C LEU A 60 -21.09 18.54 19.66
N VAL A 61 -21.85 17.79 18.87
CA VAL A 61 -21.47 16.47 18.37
C VAL A 61 -21.15 16.57 16.88
N LEU A 62 -19.92 16.29 16.51
CA LEU A 62 -19.46 16.19 15.13
C LEU A 62 -19.60 14.73 14.65
N ARG A 63 -20.41 14.48 13.62
CA ARG A 63 -20.56 13.16 13.00
C ARG A 63 -20.40 13.23 11.48
N SER A 64 -20.38 12.07 10.83
CA SER A 64 -20.52 11.96 9.37
C SER A 64 -21.94 11.53 9.02
N ALA A 65 -22.49 12.08 7.94
CA ALA A 65 -23.72 11.60 7.32
C ALA A 65 -23.48 10.46 6.31
N LYS A 66 -22.22 10.20 5.92
CA LYS A 66 -21.86 9.14 4.99
C LYS A 66 -21.74 7.80 5.70
N ALA A 67 -22.43 6.78 5.18
CA ALA A 67 -22.33 5.41 5.69
C ALA A 67 -20.92 4.82 5.53
N SER A 68 -20.14 5.27 4.54
CA SER A 68 -18.81 4.74 4.26
C SER A 68 -17.78 5.01 5.37
N GLY A 69 -17.97 6.09 6.15
CA GLY A 69 -17.05 6.44 7.23
C GLY A 69 -17.10 7.91 7.63
N PHE A 70 -16.21 8.26 8.56
CA PHE A 70 -16.17 9.58 9.19
C PHE A 70 -15.56 10.61 8.23
N ILE A 71 -14.24 10.59 8.06
CA ILE A 71 -13.48 11.53 7.22
C ILE A 71 -12.18 10.87 6.76
N ALA A 72 -11.89 10.90 5.46
CA ALA A 72 -10.71 10.24 4.86
C ALA A 72 -9.43 11.09 4.94
N GLY A 73 -9.55 12.37 5.27
CA GLY A 73 -8.46 13.32 5.42
C GLY A 73 -8.65 14.57 4.59
N ALA A 74 -7.54 15.23 4.24
CA ALA A 74 -7.52 16.33 3.29
C ALA A 74 -7.82 15.84 1.86
N ASP A 75 -8.36 16.71 1.01
CA ASP A 75 -8.43 16.42 -0.42
C ASP A 75 -7.03 16.49 -1.04
N ILE A 76 -6.46 15.32 -1.35
CA ILE A 76 -5.10 15.21 -1.88
C ILE A 76 -5.00 15.82 -3.29
N LYS A 77 -6.11 15.90 -4.05
CA LYS A 77 -6.11 16.52 -5.39
C LYS A 77 -5.86 18.03 -5.31
N GLU A 78 -6.46 18.70 -4.32
CA GLU A 78 -6.22 20.12 -4.08
C GLU A 78 -4.76 20.38 -3.67
N PHE A 79 -4.15 19.45 -2.94
CA PHE A 79 -2.76 19.58 -2.49
C PHE A 79 -1.76 19.74 -3.65
N GLN A 80 -1.92 18.97 -4.73
CA GLN A 80 -1.09 19.12 -5.94
C GLN A 80 -1.24 20.52 -6.55
N THR A 81 -2.46 21.06 -6.56
CA THR A 81 -2.75 22.41 -7.06
C THR A 81 -2.10 23.48 -6.17
N PHE A 82 -2.08 23.28 -4.85
CA PHE A 82 -1.45 24.22 -3.92
C PHE A 82 0.07 24.24 -4.06
N ASP A 83 0.71 23.08 -4.28
CA ASP A 83 2.16 23.03 -4.51
C ASP A 83 2.52 23.76 -5.80
N GLN A 84 1.79 23.51 -6.89
CA GLN A 84 1.99 24.20 -8.18
C GLN A 84 1.81 25.72 -8.08
N LYS A 85 0.84 26.19 -7.27
CA LYS A 85 0.56 27.62 -7.06
C LYS A 85 1.39 28.27 -5.95
N GLY A 86 2.19 27.49 -5.21
CA GLY A 86 2.94 27.99 -4.04
C GLY A 86 2.07 28.37 -2.83
N THR A 87 0.81 27.94 -2.76
CA THR A 87 -0.16 28.32 -1.72
C THR A 87 -0.33 27.29 -0.60
N VAL A 88 0.55 26.28 -0.53
CA VAL A 88 0.49 25.20 0.48
C VAL A 88 0.45 25.75 1.91
N ALA A 89 1.23 26.80 2.17
CA ALA A 89 1.31 27.41 3.50
C ALA A 89 -0.03 28.02 3.96
N ASP A 90 -0.78 28.61 3.04
CA ASP A 90 -2.08 29.21 3.33
C ASP A 90 -3.16 28.16 3.55
N ALA A 91 -3.17 27.12 2.72
CA ALA A 91 -4.10 25.99 2.87
C ALA A 91 -3.92 25.28 4.23
N ILE A 92 -2.67 25.03 4.64
CA ILE A 92 -2.39 24.43 5.96
C ILE A 92 -2.78 25.38 7.09
N ARG A 93 -2.46 26.68 6.95
CA ARG A 93 -2.82 27.70 7.95
C ARG A 93 -4.33 27.74 8.18
N ARG A 94 -5.14 27.73 7.10
CA ARG A 94 -6.61 27.73 7.20
C ARG A 94 -7.09 26.52 7.99
N GLY A 95 -6.66 25.31 7.63
CA GLY A 95 -7.06 24.10 8.37
C GLY A 95 -6.68 24.16 9.86
N GLN A 96 -5.46 24.62 10.18
CA GLN A 96 -5.03 24.82 11.57
C GLN A 96 -5.90 25.83 12.32
N GLN A 97 -6.26 26.96 11.69
CA GLN A 97 -7.11 28.00 12.27
C GLN A 97 -8.50 27.46 12.59
N VAL A 98 -9.15 26.79 11.64
CA VAL A 98 -10.49 26.22 11.83
C VAL A 98 -10.50 25.19 12.95
N PHE A 99 -9.53 24.27 12.97
CA PHE A 99 -9.46 23.24 14.02
C PHE A 99 -9.09 23.83 15.38
N GLN A 100 -8.32 24.91 15.41
CA GLN A 100 -8.02 25.60 16.65
C GLN A 100 -9.25 26.35 17.18
N ARG A 101 -10.05 26.97 16.31
CA ARG A 101 -11.34 27.58 16.68
C ARG A 101 -12.28 26.54 17.29
N LEU A 102 -12.39 25.35 16.69
CA LEU A 102 -13.16 24.23 17.23
C LEU A 102 -12.67 23.82 18.64
N ALA A 103 -11.35 23.79 18.85
CA ALA A 103 -10.74 23.42 20.12
C ALA A 103 -10.93 24.48 21.23
N GLU A 104 -11.12 25.75 20.84
CA GLU A 104 -11.29 26.91 21.74
C GLU A 104 -12.76 27.23 22.05
N LEU A 105 -13.73 26.50 21.48
CA LEU A 105 -15.14 26.70 21.77
C LEU A 105 -15.43 26.61 23.29
N PRO A 106 -16.29 27.48 23.83
CA PRO A 106 -16.54 27.58 25.26
C PRO A 106 -17.39 26.42 25.83
N PHE A 107 -17.90 25.53 24.98
CA PHE A 107 -18.75 24.38 25.34
C PHE A 107 -18.11 23.03 24.94
N PRO A 108 -18.58 21.89 25.50
CA PRO A 108 -18.07 20.57 25.16
C PRO A 108 -18.29 20.18 23.70
N THR A 109 -17.25 19.61 23.07
CA THR A 109 -17.28 19.11 21.69
C THR A 109 -16.94 17.61 21.67
N VAL A 110 -17.67 16.81 20.88
CA VAL A 110 -17.50 15.35 20.79
C VAL A 110 -17.44 14.91 19.34
N ALA A 111 -16.42 14.16 18.95
CA ALA A 111 -16.38 13.47 17.66
C ALA A 111 -17.02 12.08 17.76
N ALA A 112 -18.06 11.84 16.96
CA ALA A 112 -18.75 10.56 16.80
C ALA A 112 -18.22 9.84 15.56
N ILE A 113 -17.29 8.91 15.76
CA ILE A 113 -16.46 8.30 14.71
C ILE A 113 -17.04 6.94 14.29
N HIS A 114 -17.45 6.83 13.03
CA HIS A 114 -17.80 5.58 12.37
C HIS A 114 -16.93 5.36 11.13
N GLY A 115 -16.57 4.13 10.79
CA GLY A 115 -15.74 3.83 9.60
C GLY A 115 -14.36 4.51 9.61
N PHE A 116 -13.84 4.88 8.43
CA PHE A 116 -12.51 5.47 8.34
C PHE A 116 -12.46 6.90 8.95
N CYS A 117 -11.41 7.16 9.73
CA CYS A 117 -11.08 8.44 10.33
C CYS A 117 -9.57 8.63 10.16
N MET A 118 -9.18 9.26 9.06
CA MET A 118 -7.79 9.25 8.58
C MET A 118 -7.27 10.67 8.41
N GLY A 119 -6.00 10.87 8.75
CA GLY A 119 -5.30 12.14 8.63
C GLY A 119 -6.07 13.31 9.24
N GLY A 120 -6.45 14.28 8.42
CA GLY A 120 -7.30 15.41 8.82
C GLY A 120 -8.59 15.04 9.58
N GLY A 121 -9.18 13.86 9.32
CA GLY A 121 -10.29 13.31 10.10
C GLY A 121 -9.92 12.99 11.55
N THR A 122 -8.74 12.40 11.76
CA THR A 122 -8.19 12.20 13.10
C THR A 122 -7.84 13.55 13.72
N GLU A 123 -7.26 14.48 12.97
CA GLU A 123 -6.87 15.80 13.48
C GLU A 123 -8.05 16.66 13.95
N ILE A 124 -9.18 16.67 13.23
CA ILE A 124 -10.40 17.35 13.72
C ILE A 124 -10.96 16.64 14.96
N SER A 125 -10.90 15.31 15.00
CA SER A 125 -11.32 14.56 16.19
C SER A 125 -10.45 14.89 17.41
N LEU A 126 -9.16 15.21 17.21
CA LEU A 126 -8.24 15.66 18.25
C LEU A 126 -8.49 17.11 18.69
N ALA A 127 -9.10 17.93 17.84
CA ALA A 127 -9.59 19.26 18.21
C ALA A 127 -10.86 19.19 19.07
N CYS A 128 -11.71 18.16 18.91
CA CYS A 128 -12.82 17.92 19.82
C CYS A 128 -12.35 17.58 21.25
N ARG A 129 -13.14 17.97 22.26
CA ARG A 129 -12.85 17.65 23.66
C ARG A 129 -12.89 16.14 23.91
N TYR A 130 -13.89 15.45 23.36
CA TYR A 130 -14.09 14.00 23.52
C TYR A 130 -14.25 13.26 22.17
N ARG A 131 -14.06 11.94 22.18
CA ARG A 131 -14.23 11.05 21.03
C ARG A 131 -14.99 9.78 21.43
N VAL A 132 -16.02 9.43 20.67
CA VAL A 132 -16.72 8.14 20.74
C VAL A 132 -16.55 7.44 19.39
N ALA A 133 -16.24 6.15 19.38
CA ALA A 133 -16.07 5.38 18.14
C ALA A 133 -17.01 4.18 18.09
N SER A 134 -17.47 3.80 16.90
CA SER A 134 -18.21 2.55 16.71
C SER A 134 -17.29 1.32 16.83
N SER A 135 -17.81 0.22 17.36
CA SER A 135 -17.15 -1.10 17.41
C SER A 135 -17.05 -1.79 16.03
N ASP A 136 -17.68 -1.22 15.00
CA ASP A 136 -17.73 -1.76 13.64
C ASP A 136 -16.32 -2.05 13.07
N PRO A 137 -16.09 -3.21 12.43
CA PRO A 137 -14.81 -3.58 11.85
C PRO A 137 -14.27 -2.61 10.79
N SER A 138 -15.10 -1.79 10.15
CA SER A 138 -14.67 -0.71 9.24
C SER A 138 -14.03 0.47 9.97
N THR A 139 -14.25 0.59 11.29
CA THR A 139 -13.76 1.74 12.07
C THR A 139 -12.24 1.70 12.20
N ARG A 140 -11.58 2.64 11.53
CA ARG A 140 -10.11 2.73 11.45
C ARG A 140 -9.67 4.16 11.66
N ILE A 141 -8.87 4.40 12.71
CA ILE A 141 -8.43 5.74 13.11
C ILE A 141 -6.90 5.85 12.96
N GLY A 142 -6.40 6.83 12.20
CA GLY A 142 -4.96 6.92 11.94
C GLY A 142 -4.49 8.25 11.35
N LEU A 143 -3.16 8.42 11.34
CA LEU A 143 -2.43 9.57 10.79
C LEU A 143 -1.42 9.07 9.73
N PRO A 144 -1.86 8.79 8.49
CA PRO A 144 -1.06 8.14 7.46
C PRO A 144 -0.13 9.10 6.68
N GLU A 145 -0.03 10.37 7.05
CA GLU A 145 0.63 11.44 6.29
C GLU A 145 2.09 11.14 5.92
N VAL A 146 2.80 10.37 6.74
CA VAL A 146 4.17 9.91 6.44
C VAL A 146 4.27 9.08 5.17
N LYS A 147 3.18 8.41 4.77
CA LYS A 147 3.10 7.66 3.51
C LYS A 147 3.00 8.59 2.29
N LEU A 148 2.66 9.86 2.50
CA LEU A 148 2.61 10.92 1.49
C LEU A 148 3.87 11.81 1.52
N GLY A 149 4.89 11.44 2.29
CA GLY A 149 6.12 12.23 2.42
C GLY A 149 5.98 13.50 3.25
N ILE A 150 4.89 13.64 4.00
CA ILE A 150 4.64 14.73 4.96
C ILE A 150 4.31 14.15 6.34
N TYR A 151 3.85 14.94 7.29
CA TYR A 151 3.31 14.46 8.56
C TYR A 151 2.10 15.34 8.94
N PRO A 152 1.33 15.00 9.99
CA PRO A 152 0.11 15.73 10.34
C PRO A 152 0.33 17.24 10.40
N GLY A 153 -0.53 17.99 9.72
CA GLY A 153 -0.36 19.43 9.45
C GLY A 153 -1.45 20.32 10.01
N TRP A 154 -2.55 19.76 10.53
CA TRP A 154 -3.66 20.48 11.16
C TRP A 154 -3.69 20.30 12.68
N GLY A 155 -2.52 20.07 13.27
CA GLY A 155 -2.29 19.98 14.71
C GLY A 155 -2.27 18.57 15.28
N GLY A 156 -2.27 17.52 14.46
CA GLY A 156 -2.12 16.14 14.91
C GLY A 156 -0.83 15.92 15.69
N SER A 157 0.29 16.47 15.23
CA SER A 157 1.58 16.35 15.92
C SER A 157 1.67 17.15 17.23
N VAL A 158 0.77 18.13 17.38
CA VAL A 158 0.66 19.00 18.56
C VAL A 158 -0.29 18.42 19.60
N ARG A 159 -1.44 17.88 19.18
CA ARG A 159 -2.53 17.45 20.06
C ARG A 159 -2.46 15.98 20.45
N LEU A 160 -1.93 15.10 19.60
CA LEU A 160 -1.89 13.66 19.90
C LEU A 160 -0.90 13.29 21.01
N PRO A 161 0.38 13.76 21.01
CA PRO A 161 1.34 13.40 22.05
C PRO A 161 0.88 13.69 23.49
N PRO A 162 0.30 14.85 23.84
CA PRO A 162 -0.20 15.08 25.20
C PRO A 162 -1.46 14.27 25.54
N LEU A 163 -2.20 13.75 24.54
CA LEU A 163 -3.41 12.95 24.74
C LEU A 163 -3.10 11.48 25.09
N VAL A 164 -2.23 10.84 24.30
CA VAL A 164 -1.96 9.39 24.40
C VAL A 164 -0.54 9.07 24.89
N GLY A 165 0.28 10.09 25.13
CA GLY A 165 1.71 9.97 25.39
C GLY A 165 2.53 9.91 24.11
N ALA A 166 3.76 10.44 24.17
CA ALA A 166 4.64 10.52 23.01
C ALA A 166 4.91 9.15 22.34
N PRO A 167 5.21 8.04 23.06
CA PRO A 167 5.50 6.77 22.41
C PRO A 167 4.37 6.25 21.51
N ALA A 168 3.12 6.24 22.00
CA ALA A 168 1.97 5.79 21.20
C ALA A 168 1.66 6.76 20.05
N ALA A 169 1.78 8.07 20.29
CA ALA A 169 1.57 9.08 19.27
C ALA A 169 2.59 8.96 18.11
N PHE A 170 3.87 8.80 18.43
CA PHE A 170 4.92 8.63 17.43
C PHE A 170 4.83 7.28 16.72
N ASP A 171 4.45 6.20 17.41
CA ASP A 171 4.18 4.93 16.74
C ASP A 171 3.09 5.09 15.66
N MET A 172 1.98 5.77 15.96
CA MET A 172 0.95 6.07 14.97
C MET A 172 1.46 6.94 13.82
N MET A 173 2.08 8.09 14.13
CA MET A 173 2.49 9.06 13.13
C MET A 173 3.69 8.62 12.29
N LEU A 174 4.63 7.85 12.84
CA LEU A 174 5.83 7.39 12.11
C LEU A 174 5.55 6.16 11.23
N THR A 175 4.58 5.32 11.61
CA THR A 175 4.19 4.15 10.81
C THR A 175 3.03 4.42 9.86
N GLY A 176 2.22 5.44 10.15
CA GLY A 176 0.99 5.71 9.43
C GLY A 176 -0.04 4.58 9.54
N ARG A 177 0.03 3.76 10.60
CA ARG A 177 -0.91 2.64 10.81
C ARG A 177 -2.23 3.15 11.38
N ALA A 178 -3.33 2.55 10.92
CA ALA A 178 -4.65 2.80 11.48
C ALA A 178 -4.94 1.81 12.62
N LEU A 179 -5.58 2.29 13.68
CA LEU A 179 -6.01 1.52 14.82
C LEU A 179 -7.49 1.14 14.68
N SER A 180 -7.86 -0.05 15.16
CA SER A 180 -9.26 -0.38 15.44
C SER A 180 -9.82 0.50 16.56
N ALA A 181 -11.14 0.62 16.67
CA ALA A 181 -11.79 1.34 17.78
C ALA A 181 -11.34 0.84 19.16
N SER A 182 -11.19 -0.48 19.33
CA SER A 182 -10.71 -1.10 20.57
C SER A 182 -9.26 -0.71 20.91
N ASN A 183 -8.35 -0.72 19.93
CA ASN A 183 -6.96 -0.32 20.12
C ASN A 183 -6.83 1.20 20.33
N ALA A 184 -7.65 2.00 19.66
CA ALA A 184 -7.71 3.44 19.90
C ALA A 184 -8.21 3.74 21.31
N ARG A 185 -9.15 2.96 21.85
CA ARG A 185 -9.62 3.07 23.22
C ARG A 185 -8.55 2.70 24.24
N SER A 186 -7.80 1.62 24.00
CA SER A 186 -6.78 1.13 24.96
C SER A 186 -5.62 2.11 25.16
N ILE A 187 -5.24 2.88 24.13
CA ILE A 187 -4.22 3.93 24.23
C ILE A 187 -4.77 5.29 24.70
N GLY A 188 -6.09 5.41 24.87
CA GLY A 188 -6.75 6.64 25.30
C GLY A 188 -6.99 7.67 24.18
N LEU A 189 -6.88 7.29 22.90
CA LEU A 189 -7.28 8.14 21.77
C LEU A 189 -8.80 8.32 21.75
N VAL A 190 -9.54 7.25 22.00
CA VAL A 190 -11.01 7.24 22.06
C VAL A 190 -11.47 7.17 23.53
N ASP A 191 -12.48 7.97 23.87
CA ASP A 191 -13.03 8.05 25.23
C ASP A 191 -14.11 6.96 25.48
N LYS A 192 -14.83 6.51 24.44
CA LYS A 192 -15.81 5.40 24.55
C LYS A 192 -15.98 4.65 23.22
N VAL A 193 -16.20 3.33 23.28
CA VAL A 193 -16.56 2.50 22.11
C VAL A 193 -17.97 1.94 22.33
N VAL A 194 -18.81 1.99 21.30
CA VAL A 194 -20.20 1.52 21.32
C VAL A 194 -20.59 0.89 19.99
N GLU A 195 -21.69 0.14 19.95
CA GLU A 195 -22.27 -0.30 18.67
C GLU A 195 -22.72 0.88 17.82
N ALA A 196 -22.62 0.74 16.49
CA ALA A 196 -22.88 1.85 15.56
C ALA A 196 -24.25 2.55 15.75
N PRO A 197 -25.37 1.84 16.02
CA PRO A 197 -26.66 2.48 16.27
C PRO A 197 -26.69 3.39 17.50
N LEU A 198 -25.82 3.15 18.49
CA LEU A 198 -25.77 3.90 19.75
C LEU A 198 -24.77 5.07 19.72
N LEU A 199 -24.11 5.29 18.58
CA LEU A 199 -22.96 6.19 18.47
C LEU A 199 -23.30 7.64 18.82
N VAL A 200 -24.40 8.17 18.26
CA VAL A 200 -24.81 9.57 18.46
C VAL A 200 -25.28 9.79 19.89
N ASP A 201 -26.14 8.91 20.42
CA ASP A 201 -26.64 9.03 21.80
C ASP A 201 -25.51 8.94 22.83
N ALA A 202 -24.53 8.07 22.61
CA ALA A 202 -23.35 7.98 23.46
C ALA A 202 -22.49 9.26 23.39
N ALA A 203 -22.38 9.89 22.22
CA ALA A 203 -21.67 11.15 22.06
C ALA A 203 -22.40 12.33 22.72
N VAL A 204 -23.73 12.41 22.56
CA VAL A 204 -24.60 13.39 23.23
C VAL A 204 -24.50 13.28 24.75
N ALA A 205 -24.61 12.07 25.29
CA ALA A 205 -24.47 11.82 26.72
C ALA A 205 -23.10 12.27 27.25
N LEU A 206 -22.04 12.08 26.46
CA LEU A 206 -20.69 12.50 26.79
C LEU A 206 -20.51 14.02 26.71
N ALA A 207 -21.19 14.69 25.78
CA ALA A 207 -21.19 16.16 25.69
C ALA A 207 -21.83 16.80 26.93
N LEU A 208 -22.95 16.24 27.40
CA LEU A 208 -23.70 16.74 28.57
C LEU A 208 -23.01 16.46 29.91
N LYS A 209 -22.55 15.23 30.12
CA LYS A 209 -21.99 14.79 31.41
C LYS A 209 -20.49 15.02 31.53
N GLY A 210 -19.79 15.07 30.40
CA GLY A 210 -18.34 14.99 30.36
C GLY A 210 -17.79 13.65 30.85
N THR A 211 -16.47 13.53 30.80
CA THR A 211 -15.74 12.45 31.46
C THR A 211 -14.36 12.93 31.88
N GLN A 212 -13.82 12.35 32.95
CA GLN A 212 -12.43 12.54 33.32
C GLN A 212 -11.59 11.38 32.81
N ARG A 213 -10.53 11.71 32.05
CA ARG A 213 -9.58 10.70 31.61
C ARG A 213 -8.80 10.12 32.78
N PRO A 214 -8.42 8.83 32.74
CA PRO A 214 -7.65 8.19 33.80
C PRO A 214 -6.39 8.95 34.16
N PHE A 215 -6.03 8.98 35.45
CA PHE A 215 -4.81 9.64 35.93
C PHE A 215 -3.56 9.14 35.20
N LYS A 216 -3.44 7.82 35.02
CA LYS A 216 -2.31 7.20 34.30
C LYS A 216 -2.14 7.77 32.89
N GLN A 217 -3.24 7.95 32.14
CA GLN A 217 -3.19 8.53 30.79
C GLN A 217 -2.70 9.98 30.84
N ARG A 218 -3.28 10.80 31.73
CA ARG A 218 -2.92 12.21 31.88
C ARG A 218 -1.46 12.38 32.31
N PHE A 219 -1.01 11.57 33.28
CA PHE A 219 0.35 11.55 33.76
C PHE A 219 1.34 11.14 32.66
N MET A 220 1.06 10.07 31.91
CA MET A 220 1.91 9.65 30.79
C MET A 220 1.97 10.72 29.68
N GLY A 221 0.84 11.34 29.35
CA GLY A 221 0.77 12.46 28.42
C GLY A 221 1.66 13.62 28.84
N TRP A 222 1.60 14.03 30.11
CA TRP A 222 2.45 15.07 30.67
C TRP A 222 3.93 14.67 30.73
N ALA A 223 4.25 13.54 31.36
CA ALA A 223 5.62 13.10 31.62
C ALA A 223 6.41 12.91 30.32
N SER A 224 5.80 12.27 29.31
CA SER A 224 6.45 12.02 28.01
C SER A 224 6.57 13.25 27.11
N ASN A 225 5.93 14.37 27.48
CA ASN A 225 6.02 15.65 26.78
C ASN A 225 6.76 16.73 27.60
N SER A 226 7.32 16.37 28.75
CA SER A 226 8.16 17.24 29.56
C SER A 226 9.43 17.67 28.81
N TRP A 227 10.05 18.75 29.26
CA TRP A 227 11.29 19.26 28.65
C TRP A 227 12.41 18.21 28.66
N LEU A 228 12.56 17.42 29.73
CA LEU A 228 13.52 16.32 29.80
C LEU A 228 13.21 15.23 28.77
N ALA A 229 11.95 14.78 28.70
CA ALA A 229 11.53 13.76 27.75
C ALA A 229 11.75 14.22 26.29
N ARG A 230 11.48 15.50 25.98
CA ARG A 230 11.74 16.11 24.68
C ARG A 230 13.22 16.23 24.32
N LYS A 231 14.14 16.11 25.28
CA LYS A 231 15.59 16.01 25.01
C LYS A 231 16.05 14.58 24.75
N ILE A 232 15.46 13.59 25.43
CA ILE A 232 15.92 12.19 25.38
C ILE A 232 15.23 11.38 24.27
N LEU A 233 13.90 11.43 24.19
CA LEU A 233 13.11 10.62 23.27
C LEU A 233 13.47 10.80 21.78
N PRO A 234 13.81 12.00 21.28
CA PRO A 234 14.15 12.18 19.87
C PRO A 234 15.31 11.30 19.40
N GLY A 235 16.33 11.10 20.24
CA GLY A 235 17.47 10.23 19.89
C GLY A 235 17.06 8.77 19.72
N MET A 236 16.17 8.28 20.59
CA MET A 236 15.63 6.91 20.51
C MET A 236 14.73 6.74 19.28
N LEU A 237 13.80 7.67 19.07
CA LEU A 237 12.87 7.65 17.92
C LEU A 237 13.63 7.73 16.60
N THR A 238 14.65 8.60 16.52
CA THR A 238 15.51 8.73 15.33
C THR A 238 16.24 7.42 15.03
N LYS A 239 16.80 6.75 16.04
CA LYS A 239 17.44 5.43 15.88
C LYS A 239 16.45 4.36 15.42
N GLN A 240 15.21 4.38 15.91
CA GLN A 240 14.17 3.44 15.49
C GLN A 240 13.77 3.65 14.02
N VAL A 241 13.56 4.91 13.61
CA VAL A 241 13.24 5.26 12.22
C VAL A 241 14.38 4.89 11.28
N ALA A 242 15.63 5.20 11.65
CA ALA A 242 16.81 4.93 10.82
C ALA A 242 17.04 3.45 10.48
N ARG A 243 16.47 2.52 11.25
CA ARG A 243 16.50 1.08 10.95
C ARG A 243 15.59 0.68 9.78
N LYS A 244 14.59 1.50 9.45
CA LYS A 244 13.56 1.17 8.44
C LYS A 244 13.51 2.15 7.28
N ALA A 245 13.85 3.42 7.53
CA ALA A 245 13.77 4.49 6.55
C ALA A 245 15.03 5.33 6.62
N ARG A 246 15.67 5.55 5.46
CA ARG A 246 16.83 6.44 5.35
C ARG A 246 16.35 7.88 5.28
N LYS A 247 17.03 8.78 5.99
CA LYS A 247 16.65 10.20 6.09
C LYS A 247 16.67 10.90 4.73
N GLU A 248 17.61 10.51 3.87
CA GLU A 248 17.78 11.06 2.54
C GLU A 248 16.58 10.73 1.63
N HIS A 249 15.97 9.54 1.83
CA HIS A 249 14.85 9.07 1.04
C HIS A 249 13.50 9.53 1.61
N TYR A 250 13.38 9.50 2.95
CA TYR A 250 12.15 9.77 3.67
C TYR A 250 12.40 10.79 4.81
N PRO A 251 12.42 12.10 4.50
CA PRO A 251 12.74 13.14 5.50
C PRO A 251 11.63 13.40 6.51
N ALA A 252 10.37 13.09 6.18
CA ALA A 252 9.20 13.44 7.00
C ALA A 252 9.21 12.88 8.44
N PRO A 253 9.49 11.58 8.68
CA PRO A 253 9.62 11.03 10.02
C PRO A 253 10.64 11.79 10.89
N TYR A 254 11.77 12.19 10.31
CA TYR A 254 12.82 12.94 11.01
C TYR A 254 12.41 14.39 11.26
N ALA A 255 11.74 15.02 10.30
CA ALA A 255 11.21 16.37 10.45
C ALA A 255 10.14 16.44 11.54
N LEU A 256 9.26 15.44 11.64
CA LEU A 256 8.28 15.30 12.72
C LEU A 256 8.98 15.26 14.09
N ILE A 257 9.94 14.34 14.27
CA ILE A 257 10.70 14.19 15.52
C ILE A 257 11.41 15.49 15.90
N ASN A 258 12.10 16.11 14.95
CA ASN A 258 12.86 17.34 15.19
C ASN A 258 11.94 18.53 15.52
N THR A 259 10.80 18.65 14.84
CA THR A 259 9.86 19.75 15.07
C THR A 259 9.22 19.63 16.44
N TRP A 260 8.78 18.44 16.84
CA TRP A 260 8.26 18.20 18.19
C TRP A 260 9.31 18.48 19.28
N ALA A 261 10.55 18.04 19.07
CA ALA A 261 11.64 18.24 20.02
C ALA A 261 12.01 19.71 20.22
N ARG A 262 12.02 20.50 19.14
CA ARG A 262 12.46 21.91 19.16
C ARG A 262 11.34 22.90 19.46
N SER A 263 10.09 22.54 19.16
CA SER A 263 8.96 23.43 19.41
C SER A 263 8.73 23.63 20.91
N SER A 264 8.62 24.89 21.31
CA SER A 264 8.33 25.33 22.68
C SER A 264 7.16 26.31 22.68
N GLY A 265 6.74 26.78 23.86
CA GLY A 265 5.59 27.67 24.00
C GLY A 265 4.23 26.97 23.91
N GLY A 266 3.19 27.80 23.75
CA GLY A 266 1.78 27.39 23.68
C GLY A 266 1.40 26.70 22.37
N VAL A 267 0.13 26.30 22.26
CA VAL A 267 -0.40 25.54 21.11
C VAL A 267 -0.16 26.28 19.79
N GLN A 268 -0.42 27.59 19.73
CA GLN A 268 -0.23 28.42 18.53
C GLN A 268 1.21 28.39 18.00
N ALA A 269 2.20 28.53 18.88
CA ALA A 269 3.61 28.49 18.49
C ALA A 269 4.01 27.11 17.93
N ARG A 270 3.46 26.03 18.50
CA ARG A 270 3.70 24.67 18.03
C ARG A 270 3.00 24.38 16.69
N LEU A 271 1.78 24.86 16.49
CA LEU A 271 1.07 24.79 15.21
C LEU A 271 1.84 25.54 14.12
N ALA A 272 2.37 26.73 14.43
CA ALA A 272 3.21 27.48 13.49
C ALA A 272 4.50 26.73 13.12
N ALA A 273 5.15 26.08 14.08
CA ALA A 273 6.34 25.24 13.83
C ALA A 273 6.01 24.00 12.98
N GLU A 274 4.89 23.33 13.27
CA GLU A 274 4.34 22.22 12.48
C GLU A 274 4.14 22.65 11.02
N ARG A 275 3.38 23.73 10.80
CA ARG A 275 3.10 24.26 9.46
C ARG A 275 4.38 24.56 8.68
N LYS A 276 5.34 25.29 9.28
CA LYS A 276 6.60 25.65 8.62
C LYS A 276 7.36 24.40 8.13
N SER A 277 7.37 23.35 8.94
CA SER A 277 8.05 22.10 8.63
C SER A 277 7.31 21.28 7.57
N VAL A 278 5.99 21.14 7.69
CA VAL A 278 5.15 20.43 6.70
C VAL A 278 5.20 21.11 5.33
N VAL A 279 5.14 22.44 5.27
CA VAL A 279 5.30 23.20 4.01
C VAL A 279 6.64 22.89 3.34
N LYS A 280 7.73 22.84 4.11
CA LYS A 280 9.05 22.48 3.57
C LYS A 280 9.07 21.06 3.00
N LEU A 281 8.41 20.10 3.67
CA LEU A 281 8.34 18.72 3.20
C LEU A 281 7.48 18.58 1.94
N ALA A 282 6.34 19.28 1.89
CA ALA A 282 5.40 19.26 0.78
C ALA A 282 6.08 19.61 -0.57
N SER A 283 7.03 20.55 -0.55
CA SER A 283 7.76 20.98 -1.74
C SER A 283 8.91 20.06 -2.16
N THR A 284 9.14 18.93 -1.46
CA THR A 284 10.21 17.98 -1.82
C THR A 284 9.79 17.03 -2.94
N PRO A 285 10.72 16.56 -3.79
CA PRO A 285 10.43 15.52 -4.79
C PRO A 285 9.85 14.25 -4.15
N THR A 286 10.35 13.86 -2.97
CA THR A 286 9.83 12.73 -2.20
C THR A 286 8.33 12.85 -1.94
N ALA A 287 7.85 14.01 -1.46
CA ALA A 287 6.43 14.20 -1.18
C ALA A 287 5.59 14.13 -2.46
N ARG A 288 6.03 14.79 -3.54
CA ARG A 288 5.36 14.73 -4.85
C ARG A 288 5.23 13.30 -5.37
N ASN A 289 6.32 12.55 -5.32
CA ASN A 289 6.35 11.16 -5.79
C ASN A 289 5.52 10.23 -4.92
N LEU A 290 5.52 10.39 -3.60
CA LEU A 290 4.68 9.57 -2.71
C LEU A 290 3.19 9.90 -2.87
N ILE A 291 2.83 11.15 -3.13
CA ILE A 291 1.47 11.54 -3.51
C ILE A 291 1.09 10.94 -4.87
N ARG A 292 1.99 10.99 -5.86
CA ARG A 292 1.81 10.30 -7.14
C ARG A 292 1.55 8.80 -6.92
N VAL A 293 2.38 8.12 -6.13
CA VAL A 293 2.22 6.68 -5.81
C VAL A 293 0.86 6.39 -5.16
N PHE A 294 0.36 7.28 -4.29
CA PHE A 294 -1.00 7.16 -3.77
C PHE A 294 -2.05 7.18 -4.89
N PHE A 295 -1.97 8.11 -5.84
CA PHE A 295 -2.90 8.14 -6.98
C PHE A 295 -2.74 6.97 -7.94
N LEU A 296 -1.52 6.48 -8.15
CA LEU A 296 -1.26 5.24 -8.89
C LEU A 296 -1.96 4.06 -8.22
N GLN A 297 -1.88 3.95 -6.89
CA GLN A 297 -2.57 2.92 -6.13
C GLN A 297 -4.10 3.03 -6.27
N GLU A 298 -4.65 4.24 -6.12
CA GLU A 298 -6.09 4.48 -6.28
C GLU A 298 -6.57 4.18 -7.70
N ARG A 299 -5.74 4.47 -8.71
CA ARG A 299 -6.01 4.11 -10.09
C ARG A 299 -6.08 2.59 -10.27
N LEU A 300 -5.14 1.82 -9.72
CA LEU A 300 -5.19 0.35 -9.76
C LEU A 300 -6.44 -0.20 -9.03
N LYS A 301 -6.81 0.35 -7.87
CA LYS A 301 -8.06 -0.02 -7.16
C LYS A 301 -9.34 0.38 -7.91
N GLY A 302 -9.23 1.36 -8.80
CA GLY A 302 -10.29 1.85 -9.67
C GLY A 302 -10.48 1.01 -10.93
N GLN A 303 -9.58 0.06 -11.20
CA GLN A 303 -9.73 -0.89 -12.31
C GLN A 303 -10.89 -1.85 -12.04
N GLY A 304 -11.58 -2.24 -13.10
CA GLY A 304 -12.74 -3.14 -13.04
C GLY A 304 -14.04 -2.46 -12.57
N GLY A 305 -15.15 -3.17 -12.78
CA GLY A 305 -16.47 -2.75 -12.33
C GLY A 305 -16.64 -2.86 -10.81
N LYS A 306 -17.83 -2.48 -10.31
CA LYS A 306 -18.19 -2.74 -8.90
C LYS A 306 -18.53 -4.22 -8.65
N GLU A 307 -19.07 -4.89 -9.67
CA GLU A 307 -19.54 -6.27 -9.58
C GLU A 307 -18.53 -7.20 -10.27
N HIS A 308 -18.12 -8.27 -9.58
CA HIS A 308 -17.28 -9.33 -10.16
C HIS A 308 -18.09 -10.58 -10.55
N GLY A 309 -19.26 -10.78 -9.95
CA GLY A 309 -20.10 -11.96 -10.19
C GLY A 309 -19.46 -13.29 -9.76
N ILE A 310 -18.45 -13.24 -8.87
CA ILE A 310 -17.70 -14.42 -8.40
C ILE A 310 -18.01 -14.66 -6.93
N ARG A 311 -18.51 -15.84 -6.59
CA ARG A 311 -18.75 -16.28 -5.21
C ARG A 311 -17.95 -17.54 -4.87
N HIS A 312 -17.84 -18.45 -5.84
CA HIS A 312 -17.11 -19.70 -5.70
C HIS A 312 -15.83 -19.66 -6.54
N VAL A 313 -14.69 -19.91 -5.89
CA VAL A 313 -13.38 -20.03 -6.52
C VAL A 313 -12.92 -21.48 -6.44
N HIS A 314 -12.52 -22.07 -7.56
CA HIS A 314 -11.86 -23.37 -7.58
C HIS A 314 -10.39 -23.17 -7.95
N VAL A 315 -9.47 -23.61 -7.09
CA VAL A 315 -8.04 -23.55 -7.35
C VAL A 315 -7.53 -24.94 -7.66
N VAL A 316 -6.84 -25.10 -8.80
CA VAL A 316 -6.21 -26.35 -9.21
C VAL A 316 -4.71 -26.28 -8.98
N GLY A 317 -4.19 -27.13 -8.10
CA GLY A 317 -2.81 -27.15 -7.63
C GLY A 317 -2.70 -26.64 -6.19
N ALA A 318 -2.46 -27.56 -5.25
CA ALA A 318 -2.27 -27.30 -3.82
C ALA A 318 -0.79 -27.10 -3.42
N GLY A 319 0.03 -26.71 -4.39
CA GLY A 319 1.39 -26.23 -4.14
C GLY A 319 1.41 -24.96 -3.27
N VAL A 320 2.59 -24.33 -3.15
CA VAL A 320 2.74 -23.12 -2.33
C VAL A 320 1.82 -22.01 -2.82
N MET A 321 1.86 -21.68 -4.12
CA MET A 321 1.08 -20.59 -4.69
C MET A 321 -0.43 -20.87 -4.68
N GLY A 322 -0.88 -22.00 -5.24
CA GLY A 322 -2.32 -22.29 -5.29
C GLY A 322 -2.95 -22.45 -3.91
N GLY A 323 -2.25 -23.08 -2.96
CA GLY A 323 -2.70 -23.14 -1.56
C GLY A 323 -2.84 -21.75 -0.91
N ASP A 324 -1.88 -20.85 -1.15
CA ASP A 324 -1.91 -19.49 -0.61
C ASP A 324 -2.99 -18.62 -1.28
N ILE A 325 -3.22 -18.77 -2.59
CA ILE A 325 -4.32 -18.12 -3.33
C ILE A 325 -5.66 -18.58 -2.76
N ALA A 326 -5.84 -19.88 -2.56
CA ALA A 326 -7.05 -20.47 -2.01
C ALA A 326 -7.32 -19.97 -0.58
N ALA A 327 -6.30 -20.02 0.28
CA ALA A 327 -6.39 -19.53 1.65
C ALA A 327 -6.70 -18.02 1.72
N TRP A 328 -6.05 -17.20 0.88
CA TRP A 328 -6.29 -15.76 0.86
C TRP A 328 -7.71 -15.43 0.39
N SER A 329 -8.20 -16.11 -0.64
CA SER A 329 -9.57 -15.93 -1.15
C SER A 329 -10.62 -16.31 -0.09
N ALA A 330 -10.43 -17.43 0.61
CA ALA A 330 -11.31 -17.85 1.73
C ALA A 330 -11.29 -16.84 2.89
N TYR A 331 -10.11 -16.32 3.25
CA TYR A 331 -9.96 -15.25 4.24
C TYR A 331 -10.72 -13.98 3.86
N LYS A 332 -10.80 -13.68 2.57
CA LYS A 332 -11.53 -12.53 2.02
C LYS A 332 -13.03 -12.75 1.85
N GLY A 333 -13.53 -13.93 2.17
CA GLY A 333 -14.96 -14.21 2.26
C GLY A 333 -15.55 -15.00 1.10
N PHE A 334 -14.71 -15.51 0.19
CA PHE A 334 -15.15 -16.37 -0.91
C PHE A 334 -15.27 -17.82 -0.46
N GLU A 335 -16.19 -18.58 -1.08
CA GLU A 335 -16.22 -20.04 -0.96
C GLU A 335 -15.16 -20.61 -1.90
N VAL A 336 -14.30 -21.49 -1.39
CA VAL A 336 -13.12 -21.98 -2.11
C VAL A 336 -13.00 -23.49 -2.03
N THR A 337 -12.78 -24.10 -3.19
CA THR A 337 -12.38 -25.51 -3.30
C THR A 337 -10.96 -25.59 -3.85
N LEU A 338 -10.15 -26.51 -3.30
CA LEU A 338 -8.75 -26.69 -3.67
C LEU A 338 -8.49 -28.14 -4.06
N SER A 339 -8.11 -28.35 -5.32
CA SER A 339 -7.79 -29.66 -5.87
C SER A 339 -6.29 -29.82 -6.14
N ASP A 340 -5.82 -31.06 -6.10
CA ASP A 340 -4.48 -31.48 -6.52
C ASP A 340 -4.55 -32.96 -6.91
N ARG A 341 -3.49 -33.50 -7.51
CA ARG A 341 -3.38 -34.92 -7.89
C ARG A 341 -3.31 -35.87 -6.70
N GLU A 342 -2.84 -35.39 -5.54
CA GLU A 342 -2.66 -36.21 -4.35
C GLU A 342 -3.11 -35.48 -3.09
N GLN A 343 -3.82 -36.19 -2.20
CA GLN A 343 -4.38 -35.65 -0.96
C GLN A 343 -3.33 -34.96 -0.07
N ARG A 344 -2.10 -35.49 -0.03
CA ARG A 344 -1.00 -34.93 0.77
C ARG A 344 -0.70 -33.45 0.47
N PHE A 345 -0.86 -33.02 -0.79
CA PHE A 345 -0.62 -31.63 -1.18
C PHE A 345 -1.74 -30.71 -0.67
N ILE A 346 -2.98 -31.19 -0.76
CA ILE A 346 -4.17 -30.51 -0.23
C ILE A 346 -4.03 -30.36 1.30
N ASP A 347 -3.73 -31.43 2.02
CA ASP A 347 -3.57 -31.42 3.48
C ASP A 347 -2.48 -30.42 3.92
N GLY A 348 -1.35 -30.40 3.20
CA GLY A 348 -0.27 -29.44 3.42
C GLY A 348 -0.71 -27.99 3.20
N ALA A 349 -1.50 -27.72 2.17
CA ALA A 349 -2.05 -26.38 1.92
C ALA A 349 -3.08 -25.96 2.97
N LEU A 350 -3.97 -26.86 3.39
CA LEU A 350 -4.95 -26.60 4.44
C LEU A 350 -4.29 -26.28 5.78
N THR A 351 -3.18 -26.96 6.10
CA THR A 351 -2.38 -26.67 7.30
C THR A 351 -1.79 -25.25 7.25
N ARG A 352 -1.17 -24.86 6.12
CA ARG A 352 -0.67 -23.48 5.93
C ARG A 352 -1.79 -22.44 5.98
N ALA A 353 -2.97 -22.76 5.48
CA ALA A 353 -4.14 -21.90 5.55
C ALA A 353 -4.58 -21.64 7.01
N GLN A 354 -4.58 -22.67 7.86
CA GLN A 354 -4.87 -22.53 9.29
C GLN A 354 -3.88 -21.58 9.98
N ASP A 355 -2.57 -21.70 9.69
CA ASP A 355 -1.55 -20.78 10.20
C ASP A 355 -1.79 -19.33 9.76
N LEU A 356 -2.17 -19.14 8.50
CA LEU A 356 -2.53 -17.82 7.97
C LEU A 356 -3.75 -17.26 8.71
N PHE A 357 -4.80 -18.06 8.91
CA PHE A 357 -6.02 -17.64 9.60
C PHE A 357 -5.75 -17.32 11.07
N ALA A 358 -4.94 -18.11 11.78
CA ALA A 358 -4.53 -17.82 13.16
C ALA A 358 -3.76 -16.49 13.26
N LYS A 359 -2.91 -16.19 12.28
CA LYS A 359 -2.14 -14.93 12.24
C LYS A 359 -3.04 -13.72 11.95
N ARG A 360 -4.00 -13.85 11.02
CA ARG A 360 -4.81 -12.74 10.49
C ARG A 360 -6.12 -12.49 11.25
N VAL A 361 -6.75 -13.54 11.78
CA VAL A 361 -7.99 -13.49 12.54
C VAL A 361 -7.65 -13.60 14.03
N LYS A 362 -7.50 -12.44 14.68
CA LYS A 362 -7.11 -12.38 16.09
C LYS A 362 -8.18 -12.93 17.03
N ASP A 363 -9.44 -12.75 16.68
CA ASP A 363 -10.59 -13.30 17.41
C ASP A 363 -10.77 -14.78 17.09
N GLU A 364 -10.51 -15.64 18.07
CA GLU A 364 -10.50 -17.09 17.87
C GLU A 364 -11.89 -17.63 17.49
N SER A 365 -12.95 -17.01 18.00
CA SER A 365 -14.34 -17.42 17.73
C SER A 365 -14.73 -17.29 16.26
N LYS A 366 -14.05 -16.43 15.50
CA LYS A 366 -14.30 -16.20 14.07
C LYS A 366 -13.50 -17.11 13.15
N ARG A 367 -12.45 -17.79 13.66
CA ARG A 367 -11.57 -18.64 12.84
C ARG A 367 -12.30 -19.83 12.19
N PRO A 368 -13.20 -20.57 12.88
CA PRO A 368 -13.89 -21.71 12.27
C PRO A 368 -14.72 -21.33 11.04
N ALA A 369 -15.41 -20.19 11.09
CA ALA A 369 -16.20 -19.70 9.96
C ALA A 369 -15.36 -19.35 8.73
N VAL A 370 -14.13 -18.84 8.93
CA VAL A 370 -13.20 -18.58 7.83
C VAL A 370 -12.64 -19.89 7.28
N ALA A 371 -12.27 -20.83 8.16
CA ALA A 371 -11.71 -22.12 7.76
C ALA A 371 -12.72 -22.95 6.96
N ALA A 372 -14.02 -22.91 7.33
CA ALA A 372 -15.08 -23.66 6.66
C ALA A 372 -15.29 -23.29 5.18
N ARG A 373 -14.82 -22.09 4.77
CA ARG A 373 -14.88 -21.62 3.37
C ARG A 373 -13.85 -22.28 2.47
N LEU A 374 -12.77 -22.85 3.02
CA LEU A 374 -11.73 -23.53 2.24
C LEU A 374 -11.87 -25.04 2.39
N LYS A 375 -12.22 -25.72 1.29
CA LYS A 375 -12.44 -27.17 1.26
C LYS A 375 -11.45 -27.85 0.32
N GLY A 376 -10.85 -28.93 0.78
CA GLY A 376 -10.08 -29.82 -0.08
C GLY A 376 -11.01 -30.61 -1.00
N ASP A 377 -10.59 -30.80 -2.25
CA ASP A 377 -11.38 -31.44 -3.31
C ASP A 377 -10.47 -32.27 -4.22
N LEU A 378 -10.15 -33.50 -3.82
CA LEU A 378 -9.28 -34.39 -4.60
C LEU A 378 -9.87 -34.76 -5.96
N ALA A 379 -11.20 -34.84 -6.07
CA ALA A 379 -11.89 -35.22 -7.29
C ALA A 379 -12.04 -34.07 -8.30
N GLY A 380 -11.84 -32.82 -7.85
CA GLY A 380 -11.99 -31.63 -8.68
C GLY A 380 -13.43 -31.31 -9.07
N GLU A 381 -14.41 -31.80 -8.29
CA GLU A 381 -15.84 -31.60 -8.56
C GLU A 381 -16.29 -30.15 -8.35
N GLY A 382 -15.56 -29.39 -7.54
CA GLY A 382 -15.80 -27.98 -7.27
C GLY A 382 -15.71 -27.09 -8.52
N ALA A 383 -15.00 -27.53 -9.56
CA ALA A 383 -14.91 -26.81 -10.84
C ALA A 383 -16.28 -26.58 -11.50
N ALA A 384 -17.25 -27.49 -11.31
CA ALA A 384 -18.59 -27.35 -11.88
C ALA A 384 -19.45 -26.27 -11.20
N GLN A 385 -19.12 -25.92 -9.95
CA GLN A 385 -19.81 -24.90 -9.17
C GLN A 385 -19.08 -23.56 -9.14
N ALA A 386 -17.84 -23.52 -9.62
CA ALA A 386 -17.00 -22.34 -9.61
C ALA A 386 -17.49 -21.27 -10.59
N ASP A 387 -17.38 -20.01 -10.17
CA ASP A 387 -17.54 -18.84 -11.05
C ASP A 387 -16.17 -18.41 -11.61
N LEU A 388 -15.09 -18.75 -10.89
CA LEU A 388 -13.70 -18.53 -11.27
C LEU A 388 -12.87 -19.79 -10.96
N VAL A 389 -12.20 -20.33 -11.98
CA VAL A 389 -11.20 -21.38 -11.84
C VAL A 389 -9.80 -20.78 -11.99
N ILE A 390 -8.90 -21.08 -11.06
CA ILE A 390 -7.51 -20.62 -11.06
C ILE A 390 -6.59 -21.83 -11.13
N GLU A 391 -5.88 -21.97 -12.25
CA GLU A 391 -4.83 -22.97 -12.42
C GLU A 391 -3.51 -22.46 -11.83
N ALA A 392 -2.90 -23.26 -10.96
CA ALA A 392 -1.63 -22.99 -10.30
C ALA A 392 -0.78 -24.27 -10.18
N ILE A 393 -0.75 -25.07 -11.25
CA ILE A 393 0.06 -26.29 -11.37
C ILE A 393 1.48 -25.95 -11.87
N ILE A 394 2.29 -26.98 -12.09
CA ILE A 394 3.68 -26.84 -12.54
C ILE A 394 3.78 -26.07 -13.86
N GLU A 395 4.90 -25.37 -14.05
CA GLU A 395 5.15 -24.53 -15.22
C GLU A 395 5.58 -25.37 -16.43
N LYS A 396 4.63 -26.16 -16.96
CA LYS A 396 4.78 -26.94 -18.20
C LYS A 396 3.57 -26.73 -19.11
N PRO A 397 3.74 -26.24 -20.35
CA PRO A 397 2.63 -25.97 -21.26
C PRO A 397 1.71 -27.18 -21.48
N GLU A 398 2.27 -28.37 -21.70
CA GLU A 398 1.49 -29.58 -22.00
C GLU A 398 0.63 -30.00 -20.82
N ALA A 399 1.17 -29.95 -19.60
CA ALA A 399 0.43 -30.29 -18.39
C ALA A 399 -0.73 -29.32 -18.14
N LYS A 400 -0.54 -28.03 -18.43
CA LYS A 400 -1.58 -27.00 -18.33
C LYS A 400 -2.69 -27.23 -19.37
N ARG A 401 -2.32 -27.51 -20.62
CA ARG A 401 -3.27 -27.82 -21.70
C ARG A 401 -4.11 -29.05 -21.39
N GLU A 402 -3.49 -30.14 -20.95
CA GLU A 402 -4.19 -31.36 -20.55
C GLU A 402 -5.20 -31.09 -19.42
N LEU A 403 -4.83 -30.26 -18.45
CA LEU A 403 -5.73 -29.86 -17.38
C LEU A 403 -6.92 -29.04 -17.92
N TYR A 404 -6.68 -28.10 -18.84
CA TYR A 404 -7.75 -27.28 -19.41
C TYR A 404 -8.78 -28.14 -20.17
N ASP A 405 -8.32 -29.13 -20.94
CA ASP A 405 -9.18 -30.09 -21.64
C ASP A 405 -10.09 -30.89 -20.69
N GLN A 406 -9.62 -31.18 -19.48
CA GLN A 406 -10.38 -31.91 -18.45
C GLN A 406 -11.36 -31.02 -17.67
N VAL A 407 -10.97 -29.78 -17.39
CA VAL A 407 -11.71 -28.86 -16.51
C VAL A 407 -12.75 -28.07 -17.28
N GLU A 408 -12.41 -27.51 -18.43
CA GLU A 408 -13.27 -26.61 -19.20
C GLU A 408 -14.66 -27.19 -19.50
N PRO A 409 -14.81 -28.48 -19.89
CA PRO A 409 -16.13 -29.07 -20.16
C PRO A 409 -17.05 -29.17 -18.94
N LYS A 410 -16.48 -29.16 -17.72
CA LYS A 410 -17.23 -29.28 -16.46
C LYS A 410 -17.66 -27.93 -15.90
N MET A 411 -16.99 -26.85 -16.32
CA MET A 411 -17.24 -25.50 -15.83
C MET A 411 -18.60 -24.97 -16.27
N LYS A 412 -19.15 -24.02 -15.51
CA LYS A 412 -20.34 -23.28 -15.94
C LYS A 412 -20.10 -22.56 -17.27
N PRO A 413 -21.16 -22.29 -18.06
CA PRO A 413 -21.04 -21.55 -19.31
C PRO A 413 -20.42 -20.15 -19.13
N ASP A 414 -20.70 -19.46 -18.03
CA ASP A 414 -20.29 -18.10 -17.72
C ASP A 414 -19.06 -17.99 -16.78
N ALA A 415 -18.51 -19.14 -16.34
CA ALA A 415 -17.34 -19.20 -15.47
C ALA A 415 -16.07 -18.75 -16.19
N LEU A 416 -15.17 -18.12 -15.44
CA LEU A 416 -13.87 -17.69 -15.93
C LEU A 416 -12.81 -18.76 -15.66
N LEU A 417 -11.94 -19.03 -16.63
CA LEU A 417 -10.75 -19.87 -16.45
C LEU A 417 -9.52 -18.97 -16.43
N THR A 418 -8.66 -19.13 -15.42
CA THR A 418 -7.44 -18.33 -15.33
C THR A 418 -6.22 -19.18 -15.01
N THR A 419 -5.06 -18.69 -15.39
CA THR A 419 -3.76 -19.31 -15.08
C THR A 419 -2.88 -18.36 -14.26
N ASN A 420 -2.20 -18.92 -13.25
CA ASN A 420 -1.13 -18.28 -12.49
C ASN A 420 0.25 -18.68 -13.06
N THR A 421 0.40 -18.67 -14.39
CA THR A 421 1.71 -18.81 -15.04
C THR A 421 2.59 -17.58 -14.77
N SER A 422 3.90 -17.77 -14.70
CA SER A 422 4.89 -16.72 -14.43
C SER A 422 5.75 -16.36 -15.65
N SER A 423 5.83 -17.25 -16.63
CA SER A 423 6.67 -17.06 -17.82
C SER A 423 6.08 -17.54 -19.14
N ILE A 424 5.10 -18.45 -19.14
CA ILE A 424 4.53 -18.99 -20.39
C ILE A 424 3.63 -17.92 -21.03
N PRO A 425 3.85 -17.54 -22.30
CA PRO A 425 2.99 -16.60 -23.02
C PRO A 425 1.55 -17.10 -23.07
N LEU A 426 0.60 -16.21 -22.79
CA LEU A 426 -0.81 -16.61 -22.68
C LEU A 426 -1.39 -17.02 -24.05
N ASP A 427 -0.89 -16.44 -25.13
CA ASP A 427 -1.29 -16.77 -26.51
C ASP A 427 -1.02 -18.26 -26.81
N GLU A 428 0.07 -18.83 -26.29
CA GLU A 428 0.43 -20.24 -26.46
C GLU A 428 -0.54 -21.20 -25.72
N LEU A 429 -1.08 -20.77 -24.59
CA LEU A 429 -2.04 -21.56 -23.80
C LEU A 429 -3.46 -21.41 -24.36
N ARG A 430 -3.80 -20.22 -24.86
CA ARG A 430 -5.11 -19.86 -25.40
C ARG A 430 -5.53 -20.74 -26.57
N ASP A 431 -4.60 -21.17 -27.43
CA ASP A 431 -4.91 -21.98 -28.62
C ASP A 431 -5.61 -23.31 -28.31
N HIS A 432 -5.51 -23.78 -27.07
CA HIS A 432 -6.15 -25.01 -26.60
C HIS A 432 -7.43 -24.78 -25.77
N ILE A 433 -7.88 -23.53 -25.64
CA ILE A 433 -9.08 -23.18 -24.89
C ILE A 433 -10.28 -23.08 -25.83
N ARG A 434 -11.39 -23.74 -25.49
CA ARG A 434 -12.63 -23.73 -26.30
C ARG A 434 -13.35 -22.39 -26.22
N ARG A 435 -13.27 -21.69 -25.09
CA ARG A 435 -13.90 -20.38 -24.82
C ARG A 435 -12.86 -19.31 -24.45
N PRO A 436 -12.00 -18.91 -25.41
CA PRO A 436 -10.88 -18.00 -25.11
C PRO A 436 -11.34 -16.62 -24.60
N ALA A 437 -12.56 -16.19 -24.92
CA ALA A 437 -13.15 -14.95 -24.39
C ALA A 437 -13.21 -14.91 -22.85
N GLN A 438 -13.29 -16.06 -22.18
CA GLN A 438 -13.39 -16.21 -20.71
C GLN A 438 -12.09 -16.71 -20.07
N PHE A 439 -11.01 -16.76 -20.86
CA PHE A 439 -9.68 -17.13 -20.42
C PHE A 439 -8.81 -15.90 -20.21
N GLY A 440 -7.93 -15.95 -19.21
CA GLY A 440 -7.04 -14.85 -18.88
C GLY A 440 -5.94 -15.30 -17.92
N GLY A 441 -4.88 -14.50 -17.76
CA GLY A 441 -3.92 -14.75 -16.69
C GLY A 441 -4.27 -13.98 -15.43
N LEU A 442 -4.07 -14.61 -14.28
CA LEU A 442 -4.05 -13.99 -12.96
C LEU A 442 -2.71 -14.32 -12.29
N HIS A 443 -1.70 -13.51 -12.56
CA HIS A 443 -0.36 -13.74 -12.03
C HIS A 443 -0.19 -13.06 -10.67
N TYR A 444 -0.12 -13.90 -9.63
CA TYR A 444 0.10 -13.54 -8.24
C TYR A 444 1.59 -13.61 -7.90
N PHE A 445 2.01 -12.81 -6.92
CA PHE A 445 3.38 -12.80 -6.40
C PHE A 445 3.46 -13.43 -5.01
N ASN A 446 4.50 -14.24 -4.77
CA ASN A 446 4.76 -14.88 -3.48
C ASN A 446 5.42 -13.90 -2.50
N PRO A 447 4.98 -13.81 -1.22
CA PRO A 447 3.79 -14.42 -0.62
C PRO A 447 2.48 -13.69 -0.94
N VAL A 448 1.44 -14.45 -1.29
CA VAL A 448 0.14 -13.90 -1.71
C VAL A 448 -0.45 -12.99 -0.65
N ALA A 449 -0.31 -13.29 0.64
CA ALA A 449 -0.88 -12.45 1.70
C ALA A 449 -0.15 -11.11 1.91
N LEU A 450 1.02 -10.89 1.30
CA LEU A 450 1.86 -9.71 1.47
C LEU A 450 1.98 -8.87 0.20
N MET A 451 2.09 -9.53 -0.95
CA MET A 451 2.26 -8.84 -2.23
C MET A 451 0.93 -8.23 -2.70
N PRO A 452 0.85 -6.92 -2.94
CA PRO A 452 -0.43 -6.26 -3.24
C PRO A 452 -0.84 -6.41 -4.71
N LEU A 453 0.11 -6.53 -5.64
CA LEU A 453 -0.15 -6.56 -7.08
C LEU A 453 -0.65 -7.93 -7.55
N VAL A 454 -1.53 -7.94 -8.55
CA VAL A 454 -1.85 -9.09 -9.42
C VAL A 454 -1.85 -8.59 -10.87
N GLU A 455 -1.10 -9.24 -11.74
CA GLU A 455 -1.11 -8.94 -13.16
C GLU A 455 -2.27 -9.68 -13.84
N ILE A 456 -3.15 -8.94 -14.52
CA ILE A 456 -4.22 -9.49 -15.35
C ILE A 456 -3.69 -9.57 -16.77
N ILE A 457 -3.33 -10.76 -17.19
CA ILE A 457 -2.65 -10.97 -18.46
C ILE A 457 -3.70 -11.17 -19.55
N ARG A 458 -3.58 -10.38 -20.61
CA ARG A 458 -4.45 -10.40 -21.78
C ARG A 458 -3.83 -11.20 -22.92
N HIS A 459 -4.69 -11.86 -23.66
CA HIS A 459 -4.41 -12.35 -25.02
C HIS A 459 -5.40 -11.69 -26.00
N ASP A 460 -5.15 -11.82 -27.29
CA ASP A 460 -5.92 -11.19 -28.37
C ASP A 460 -7.44 -11.49 -28.37
N ALA A 461 -7.86 -12.69 -27.99
CA ALA A 461 -9.25 -13.14 -27.99
C ALA A 461 -9.99 -12.96 -26.64
N MET A 462 -9.38 -12.34 -25.63
CA MET A 462 -9.97 -12.16 -24.30
C MET A 462 -11.08 -11.10 -24.35
N ALA A 463 -12.23 -11.35 -23.75
CA ALA A 463 -13.30 -10.35 -23.68
C ALA A 463 -12.96 -9.25 -22.66
N ALA A 464 -13.27 -8.00 -23.00
CA ALA A 464 -13.11 -6.86 -22.09
C ALA A 464 -13.89 -7.04 -20.77
N GLU A 465 -15.06 -7.70 -20.81
CA GLU A 465 -15.84 -8.03 -19.63
C GLU A 465 -15.09 -8.99 -18.69
N THR A 466 -14.38 -9.98 -19.23
CA THR A 466 -13.57 -10.91 -18.44
C THR A 466 -12.52 -10.15 -17.65
N GLU A 467 -11.81 -9.22 -18.28
CA GLU A 467 -10.83 -8.40 -17.58
C GLU A 467 -11.47 -7.56 -16.48
N GLN A 468 -12.61 -6.93 -16.75
CA GLN A 468 -13.31 -6.13 -15.75
C GLN A 468 -13.75 -6.96 -14.54
N ARG A 469 -14.25 -8.17 -14.76
CA ARG A 469 -14.62 -9.12 -13.69
C ARG A 469 -13.42 -9.57 -12.88
N LEU A 470 -12.29 -9.88 -13.55
CA LEU A 470 -11.03 -10.25 -12.89
C LEU A 470 -10.46 -9.09 -12.05
N ALA A 471 -10.47 -7.87 -12.58
CA ALA A 471 -10.04 -6.67 -11.84
C ALA A 471 -10.92 -6.39 -10.62
N ALA A 472 -12.24 -6.51 -10.77
CA ALA A 472 -13.19 -6.39 -9.67
C ALA A 472 -12.98 -7.48 -8.60
N PHE A 473 -12.65 -8.72 -9.01
CA PHE A 473 -12.30 -9.80 -8.10
C PHE A 473 -11.00 -9.52 -7.35
N CYS A 474 -9.94 -9.10 -8.04
CA CYS A 474 -8.67 -8.70 -7.41
C CYS A 474 -8.91 -7.64 -6.33
N LYS A 475 -9.73 -6.62 -6.63
CA LYS A 475 -10.11 -5.60 -5.65
C LYS A 475 -10.83 -6.19 -4.44
N ALA A 476 -11.79 -7.09 -4.65
CA ALA A 476 -12.55 -7.74 -3.58
C ALA A 476 -11.67 -8.58 -2.64
N ILE A 477 -10.55 -9.12 -3.14
CA ILE A 477 -9.54 -9.80 -2.33
C ILE A 477 -8.41 -8.88 -1.82
N ASP A 478 -8.61 -7.55 -1.83
CA ASP A 478 -7.61 -6.52 -1.46
C ASP A 478 -6.28 -6.64 -2.24
N LYS A 479 -6.37 -6.88 -3.55
CA LYS A 479 -5.27 -6.81 -4.51
C LYS A 479 -5.41 -5.63 -5.46
N LEU A 480 -4.28 -5.22 -6.02
CA LEU A 480 -4.14 -4.17 -7.02
C LEU A 480 -4.03 -4.85 -8.39
N PRO A 481 -5.10 -4.88 -9.18
CA PRO A 481 -5.04 -5.41 -10.54
C PRO A 481 -4.27 -4.45 -11.46
N VAL A 482 -3.33 -4.99 -12.24
CA VAL A 482 -2.70 -4.28 -13.36
C VAL A 482 -2.94 -5.07 -14.65
N PRO A 483 -3.69 -4.54 -15.62
CA PRO A 483 -3.82 -5.17 -16.92
C PRO A 483 -2.49 -5.11 -17.69
N VAL A 484 -2.04 -6.26 -18.21
CA VAL A 484 -0.79 -6.40 -18.95
C VAL A 484 -0.97 -7.26 -20.20
N ALA A 485 -0.18 -7.02 -21.23
CA ALA A 485 -0.12 -7.88 -22.41
C ALA A 485 0.57 -9.23 -22.10
N GLY A 486 0.21 -10.27 -22.86
CA GLY A 486 0.74 -11.63 -22.75
C GLY A 486 2.18 -11.85 -23.24
N THR A 487 3.07 -10.85 -23.12
CA THR A 487 4.48 -10.99 -23.51
C THR A 487 5.25 -11.88 -22.53
N PRO A 488 6.35 -12.54 -22.94
CA PRO A 488 7.21 -13.31 -22.02
C PRO A 488 7.59 -12.51 -20.77
N GLY A 489 7.32 -13.09 -19.59
CA GLY A 489 7.52 -12.46 -18.27
C GLY A 489 6.66 -11.23 -17.96
N PHE A 490 5.66 -10.94 -18.79
CA PHE A 490 4.66 -9.88 -18.60
C PHE A 490 5.31 -8.52 -18.34
N LEU A 491 4.93 -7.82 -17.26
CA LEU A 491 5.56 -6.55 -16.89
C LEU A 491 6.62 -6.75 -15.80
N VAL A 492 6.23 -7.30 -14.65
CA VAL A 492 7.08 -7.30 -13.46
C VAL A 492 8.31 -8.18 -13.63
N ASN A 493 8.16 -9.42 -14.10
CA ASN A 493 9.29 -10.33 -14.27
C ASN A 493 10.20 -9.85 -15.40
N ARG A 494 9.63 -9.39 -16.53
CA ARG A 494 10.36 -8.81 -17.65
C ARG A 494 11.26 -7.64 -17.22
N VAL A 495 10.73 -6.70 -16.45
CA VAL A 495 11.48 -5.53 -15.96
C VAL A 495 12.49 -5.89 -14.86
N LEU A 496 12.17 -6.83 -13.97
CA LEU A 496 13.04 -7.20 -12.85
C LEU A 496 14.23 -8.08 -13.27
N PHE A 497 14.04 -8.91 -14.29
CA PHE A 497 15.03 -9.91 -14.69
C PHE A 497 16.39 -9.31 -15.07
N PRO A 498 16.50 -8.26 -15.91
CA PRO A 498 17.80 -7.62 -16.22
C PRO A 498 18.55 -7.11 -14.99
N TYR A 499 17.85 -6.61 -13.97
CA TYR A 499 18.45 -6.16 -12.70
C TYR A 499 19.03 -7.31 -11.89
N MET A 500 18.31 -8.43 -11.80
CA MET A 500 18.82 -9.64 -11.12
C MET A 500 19.99 -10.25 -11.89
N LEU A 501 19.87 -10.30 -13.22
CA LEU A 501 20.90 -10.84 -14.09
C LEU A 501 22.20 -10.06 -13.95
N GLU A 502 22.13 -8.73 -13.98
CA GLU A 502 23.32 -7.89 -13.85
C GLU A 502 23.94 -7.97 -12.46
N ALA A 503 23.14 -8.15 -11.41
CA ALA A 503 23.67 -8.43 -10.07
C ALA A 503 24.43 -9.76 -10.01
N ALA A 504 23.90 -10.81 -10.64
CA ALA A 504 24.59 -12.10 -10.73
C ALA A 504 25.88 -12.00 -11.57
N THR A 505 25.87 -11.23 -12.66
CA THR A 505 27.06 -10.93 -13.46
C THR A 505 28.11 -10.18 -12.65
N ALA A 506 27.72 -9.10 -11.97
CA ALA A 506 28.60 -8.33 -11.08
C ALA A 506 29.22 -9.20 -9.98
N TYR A 507 28.44 -10.11 -9.41
CA TYR A 507 28.92 -11.08 -8.42
C TYR A 507 29.94 -12.05 -9.03
N ALA A 508 29.66 -12.58 -10.23
CA ALA A 508 30.57 -13.47 -10.95
C ALA A 508 31.88 -12.78 -11.36
N GLU A 509 31.86 -11.47 -11.62
CA GLU A 509 33.04 -10.64 -11.86
C GLU A 509 33.85 -10.33 -10.56
N GLY A 510 33.42 -10.84 -9.41
CA GLY A 510 34.14 -10.73 -8.14
C GLY A 510 33.71 -9.57 -7.25
N ILE A 511 32.65 -8.83 -7.60
CA ILE A 511 32.11 -7.78 -6.71
C ILE A 511 31.41 -8.48 -5.53
N PRO A 512 31.80 -8.20 -4.26
CA PRO A 512 31.20 -8.84 -3.11
C PRO A 512 29.70 -8.57 -3.02
N GLY A 513 28.90 -9.62 -2.81
CA GLY A 513 27.44 -9.52 -2.70
C GLY A 513 26.93 -8.42 -1.75
N PRO A 514 27.53 -8.20 -0.56
CA PRO A 514 27.10 -7.12 0.34
C PRO A 514 27.29 -5.72 -0.25
N ALA A 515 28.28 -5.52 -1.14
CA ALA A 515 28.48 -4.25 -1.84
C ALA A 515 27.37 -4.03 -2.88
N ILE A 516 27.01 -5.08 -3.63
CA ILE A 516 25.92 -5.07 -4.61
C ILE A 516 24.59 -4.78 -3.92
N ASP A 517 24.28 -5.52 -2.84
CA ASP A 517 23.07 -5.32 -2.04
C ASP A 517 22.99 -3.90 -1.46
N LYS A 518 24.11 -3.41 -0.92
CA LYS A 518 24.17 -2.07 -0.35
C LYS A 518 23.98 -0.98 -1.41
N ALA A 519 24.46 -1.17 -2.64
CA ALA A 519 24.22 -0.22 -3.74
C ALA A 519 22.73 -0.14 -4.11
N ALA A 520 22.05 -1.27 -4.27
CA ALA A 520 20.62 -1.30 -4.56
C ALA A 520 19.74 -0.75 -3.43
N VAL A 521 20.03 -1.13 -2.17
CA VAL A 521 19.33 -0.57 -1.00
C VAL A 521 19.65 0.93 -0.84
N LYS A 522 20.86 1.35 -1.23
CA LYS A 522 21.24 2.76 -1.24
C LYS A 522 20.43 3.54 -2.27
N PHE A 523 20.18 2.98 -3.45
CA PHE A 523 19.31 3.58 -4.46
C PHE A 523 17.86 3.73 -3.97
N GLY A 524 17.38 2.74 -3.21
CA GLY A 524 16.04 2.73 -2.61
C GLY A 524 15.26 1.43 -2.73
N MET A 525 15.89 0.36 -3.25
CA MET A 525 15.25 -0.97 -3.36
C MET A 525 14.99 -1.55 -1.95
N PRO A 526 13.90 -2.33 -1.76
CA PRO A 526 13.51 -2.87 -0.46
C PRO A 526 14.47 -3.96 0.03
N MET A 527 15.13 -4.65 -0.90
CA MET A 527 16.07 -5.74 -0.67
C MET A 527 17.19 -5.65 -1.71
N GLY A 528 18.40 -6.05 -1.33
CA GLY A 528 19.50 -6.17 -2.27
C GLY A 528 19.29 -7.34 -3.25
N PRO A 529 19.80 -7.25 -4.50
CA PRO A 529 19.49 -8.24 -5.53
C PRO A 529 20.07 -9.62 -5.25
N ILE A 530 21.22 -9.73 -4.55
CA ILE A 530 21.81 -11.03 -4.22
C ILE A 530 20.93 -11.74 -3.18
N GLU A 531 20.49 -11.01 -2.15
CA GLU A 531 19.54 -11.54 -1.18
C GLU A 531 18.18 -11.87 -1.81
N LEU A 532 17.74 -11.08 -2.80
CA LEU A 532 16.50 -11.30 -3.54
C LEU A 532 16.55 -12.59 -4.35
N ILE A 533 17.62 -12.82 -5.11
CA ILE A 533 17.83 -14.04 -5.91
C ILE A 533 17.76 -15.28 -4.99
N ASP A 534 18.46 -15.25 -3.85
CA ASP A 534 18.42 -16.34 -2.88
C ASP A 534 17.04 -16.54 -2.22
N THR A 535 16.28 -15.46 -2.05
CA THR A 535 14.93 -15.50 -1.45
C THR A 535 13.91 -16.11 -2.41
N VAL A 536 13.98 -15.73 -3.69
CA VAL A 536 13.16 -16.29 -4.77
C VAL A 536 13.55 -17.75 -5.01
N GLY A 537 14.85 -18.03 -5.01
CA GLY A 537 15.45 -19.32 -5.24
C GLY A 537 16.18 -19.36 -6.58
N LEU A 538 17.40 -19.91 -6.56
CA LEU A 538 18.28 -19.95 -7.74
C LEU A 538 17.71 -20.80 -8.88
N ASP A 539 16.98 -21.86 -8.56
CA ASP A 539 16.30 -22.72 -9.54
C ASP A 539 15.12 -22.00 -10.23
N VAL A 540 14.38 -21.18 -9.50
CA VAL A 540 13.31 -20.35 -10.06
C VAL A 540 13.90 -19.26 -10.95
N ALA A 541 14.96 -18.59 -10.48
CA ALA A 541 15.67 -17.59 -11.27
C ALA A 541 16.25 -18.17 -12.58
N ALA A 542 16.79 -19.40 -12.52
CA ALA A 542 17.28 -20.12 -13.70
C ALA A 542 16.14 -20.48 -14.68
N GLY A 543 15.00 -20.96 -14.17
CA GLY A 543 13.82 -21.25 -14.99
C GLY A 543 13.27 -20.02 -15.72
N VAL A 544 13.11 -18.91 -15.00
CA VAL A 544 12.72 -17.62 -15.60
C VAL A 544 13.77 -17.14 -16.62
N GLY A 545 15.05 -17.34 -16.31
CA GLY A 545 16.14 -16.96 -17.21
C GLY A 545 16.18 -17.76 -18.51
N ALA A 546 15.77 -19.04 -18.49
CA ALA A 546 15.69 -19.85 -19.70
C ALA A 546 14.67 -19.29 -20.72
N GLU A 547 13.57 -18.70 -20.24
CA GLU A 547 12.53 -18.10 -21.07
C GLU A 547 12.86 -16.65 -21.47
N LEU A 548 13.27 -15.82 -20.49
CA LEU A 548 13.46 -14.39 -20.72
C LEU A 548 14.79 -14.02 -21.36
N ALA A 549 15.87 -14.75 -21.09
CA ALA A 549 17.18 -14.37 -21.62
C ALA A 549 17.24 -14.43 -23.16
N PRO A 550 16.72 -15.49 -23.83
CA PRO A 550 16.63 -15.50 -25.29
C PRO A 550 15.77 -14.37 -25.84
N PHE A 551 14.59 -14.12 -25.25
CA PHE A 551 13.68 -13.06 -25.66
C PHE A 551 14.32 -11.67 -25.56
N LEU A 552 15.09 -11.43 -24.51
CA LEU A 552 15.77 -10.14 -24.27
C LEU A 552 17.15 -10.05 -24.94
N GLY A 553 17.65 -11.12 -25.56
CA GLY A 553 19.02 -11.16 -26.11
C GLY A 553 20.09 -11.03 -25.02
N LEU A 554 19.85 -11.58 -23.83
CA LEU A 554 20.75 -11.57 -22.69
C LEU A 554 21.36 -12.96 -22.48
N SER A 555 22.54 -13.02 -21.85
CA SER A 555 23.19 -14.28 -21.47
C SER A 555 23.07 -14.52 -19.97
N VAL A 556 22.75 -15.76 -19.59
CA VAL A 556 22.66 -16.18 -18.19
C VAL A 556 24.07 -16.47 -17.65
N PRO A 557 24.56 -15.76 -16.61
CA PRO A 557 25.87 -16.02 -16.02
C PRO A 557 25.97 -17.43 -15.43
N ALA A 558 27.18 -17.97 -15.38
CA ALA A 558 27.47 -19.28 -14.81
C ALA A 558 26.94 -19.45 -13.37
N ALA A 559 26.93 -18.36 -12.60
CA ALA A 559 26.41 -18.31 -11.23
C ALA A 559 24.91 -18.69 -11.12
N LEU A 560 24.15 -18.58 -12.21
CA LEU A 560 22.73 -18.96 -12.28
C LEU A 560 22.50 -20.23 -13.10
N SER A 561 23.42 -20.63 -13.98
CA SER A 561 23.23 -21.78 -14.89
C SER A 561 23.64 -23.14 -14.31
N GLY A 562 24.21 -23.18 -13.09
CA GLY A 562 24.72 -24.39 -12.44
C GLY A 562 24.30 -24.53 -10.98
N VAL A 563 22.99 -24.53 -10.70
CA VAL A 563 22.47 -24.62 -9.33
C VAL A 563 22.78 -25.99 -8.74
N GLU A 564 23.72 -26.05 -7.79
CA GLU A 564 24.03 -27.29 -7.07
C GLU A 564 22.80 -27.81 -6.29
N PRO A 565 22.57 -29.14 -6.25
CA PRO A 565 21.56 -29.73 -5.39
C PRO A 565 21.77 -29.29 -3.93
N ASN A 566 20.69 -28.87 -3.26
CA ASN A 566 20.70 -28.34 -1.87
C ASN A 566 21.37 -26.97 -1.68
N LYS A 567 21.64 -26.22 -2.76
CA LYS A 567 22.08 -24.82 -2.68
C LYS A 567 21.14 -23.88 -3.45
N ARG A 568 19.82 -24.03 -3.29
CA ARG A 568 18.83 -23.23 -4.03
C ARG A 568 18.49 -21.89 -3.37
N GLY A 569 19.25 -21.44 -2.37
CA GLY A 569 19.01 -20.20 -1.63
C GLY A 569 18.36 -20.45 -0.27
N LYS A 570 17.48 -19.53 0.14
CA LYS A 570 16.86 -19.49 1.48
C LYS A 570 16.16 -20.80 1.86
N LYS A 571 15.53 -21.46 0.89
CA LYS A 571 14.77 -22.70 1.11
C LYS A 571 15.61 -23.91 1.51
N ASP A 572 16.89 -23.92 1.10
CA ASP A 572 17.83 -24.99 1.46
C ASP A 572 18.80 -24.56 2.57
N GLY A 573 18.68 -23.31 3.06
CA GLY A 573 19.62 -22.75 4.03
C GLY A 573 20.94 -22.25 3.42
N GLN A 574 21.13 -22.40 2.11
CA GLN A 574 22.36 -22.02 1.41
C GLN A 574 22.08 -21.67 -0.07
N GLY A 575 22.65 -20.58 -0.55
CA GLY A 575 22.72 -20.17 -1.96
C GLY A 575 23.96 -19.30 -2.17
N LEU A 576 23.78 -18.12 -2.76
CA LEU A 576 24.81 -17.08 -2.85
C LEU A 576 25.21 -16.56 -1.46
N TYR A 577 24.29 -16.60 -0.50
CA TYR A 577 24.55 -16.44 0.92
C TYR A 577 24.27 -17.73 1.70
N LYS A 578 24.88 -17.83 2.88
CA LYS A 578 24.42 -18.78 3.91
C LYS A 578 23.20 -18.20 4.62
N TRP A 579 22.22 -19.03 4.94
CA TRP A 579 21.01 -18.62 5.64
C TRP A 579 20.89 -19.31 6.99
N GLU A 580 20.72 -18.54 8.06
CA GLU A 580 20.48 -19.06 9.40
C GLU A 580 19.23 -18.41 10.00
N ASN A 581 18.31 -19.23 10.51
CA ASN A 581 17.03 -18.76 11.06
C ASN A 581 16.26 -17.84 10.10
N GLY A 582 16.33 -18.13 8.80
CA GLY A 582 15.66 -17.36 7.75
C GLY A 582 16.27 -15.99 7.44
N ARG A 583 17.49 -15.71 7.91
CA ARG A 583 18.26 -14.48 7.61
C ARG A 583 19.54 -14.80 6.84
N ALA A 584 19.84 -14.00 5.82
CA ALA A 584 21.08 -14.08 5.08
C ALA A 584 22.27 -13.63 5.94
N GLN A 585 23.32 -14.44 5.98
CA GLN A 585 24.59 -14.15 6.62
C GLN A 585 25.48 -13.40 5.62
N LYS A 586 25.53 -12.07 5.75
CA LYS A 586 26.27 -11.20 4.85
C LYS A 586 27.69 -10.97 5.39
N PRO A 587 28.75 -11.33 4.66
CA PRO A 587 30.12 -11.09 5.11
C PRO A 587 30.39 -9.58 5.25
N GLU A 588 31.21 -9.20 6.23
CA GLU A 588 31.65 -7.81 6.34
C GLU A 588 32.60 -7.46 5.20
N LEU A 589 32.40 -6.29 4.59
CA LEU A 589 33.33 -5.76 3.59
C LEU A 589 34.60 -5.28 4.31
N PRO A 590 35.80 -5.47 3.71
CA PRO A 590 37.02 -4.81 4.18
C PRO A 590 36.79 -3.30 4.33
N LYS A 591 37.38 -2.68 5.37
CA LYS A 591 37.14 -1.25 5.69
C LYS A 591 37.57 -0.31 4.58
N ASP A 592 38.54 -0.72 3.79
CA ASP A 592 39.14 -0.03 2.64
C ASP A 592 38.53 -0.43 1.29
N TYR A 593 37.56 -1.35 1.27
CA TYR A 593 36.90 -1.77 0.04
C TYR A 593 36.18 -0.60 -0.64
N GLN A 594 36.56 -0.30 -1.87
CA GLN A 594 35.91 0.72 -2.69
C GLN A 594 34.91 0.06 -3.64
N THR A 595 33.64 0.38 -3.45
CA THR A 595 32.60 -0.03 -4.39
C THR A 595 32.81 0.66 -5.75
N PRO A 596 32.74 -0.07 -6.88
CA PRO A 596 32.79 0.56 -8.20
C PRO A 596 31.78 1.70 -8.31
N SER A 597 32.23 2.85 -8.81
CA SER A 597 31.43 4.09 -8.85
C SER A 597 30.19 3.97 -9.73
N ASP A 598 30.25 3.12 -10.74
CA ASP A 598 29.19 2.82 -11.70
C ASP A 598 28.26 1.69 -11.24
N LEU A 599 28.52 1.03 -10.10
CA LEU A 599 27.74 -0.14 -9.68
C LEU A 599 26.24 0.16 -9.49
N GLU A 600 25.89 1.33 -8.98
CA GLU A 600 24.47 1.72 -8.84
C GLU A 600 23.78 1.77 -10.22
N ASP A 601 24.43 2.38 -11.21
CA ASP A 601 23.90 2.48 -12.58
C ASP A 601 23.86 1.13 -13.28
N ARG A 602 24.92 0.35 -13.07
CA ARG A 602 25.03 -1.01 -13.58
C ARG A 602 23.84 -1.85 -13.13
N LEU A 603 23.38 -1.69 -11.89
CA LEU A 603 22.21 -2.41 -11.39
C LEU A 603 20.89 -1.80 -11.89
N ILE A 604 20.72 -0.48 -11.77
CA ILE A 604 19.41 0.15 -11.96
C ILE A 604 19.07 0.41 -13.43
N LEU A 605 20.05 0.77 -14.26
CA LEU A 605 19.78 1.15 -15.65
C LEU A 605 19.26 0.01 -16.52
N PRO A 606 19.65 -1.27 -16.36
CA PRO A 606 19.02 -2.37 -17.07
C PRO A 606 17.52 -2.48 -16.80
N LEU A 607 17.09 -2.31 -15.54
CA LEU A 607 15.68 -2.30 -15.16
C LEU A 607 14.93 -1.13 -15.82
N VAL A 608 15.51 0.06 -15.76
CA VAL A 608 14.91 1.26 -16.35
C VAL A 608 14.85 1.16 -17.87
N ASN A 609 15.89 0.63 -18.52
CA ASN A 609 15.96 0.41 -19.96
C ASN A 609 14.87 -0.57 -20.42
N GLU A 610 14.65 -1.64 -19.66
CA GLU A 610 13.57 -2.59 -19.97
C GLU A 610 12.18 -2.03 -19.65
N ALA A 611 12.04 -1.18 -18.63
CA ALA A 611 10.79 -0.46 -18.38
C ALA A 611 10.43 0.47 -19.55
N VAL A 612 11.40 1.14 -20.16
CA VAL A 612 11.19 1.95 -21.37
C VAL A 612 10.73 1.07 -22.54
N ALA A 613 11.36 -0.09 -22.74
CA ALA A 613 10.99 -1.06 -23.77
C ALA A 613 9.56 -1.59 -23.57
N CYS A 614 9.19 -1.98 -22.34
CA CYS A 614 7.84 -2.43 -22.00
C CYS A 614 6.77 -1.38 -22.32
N LEU A 615 7.05 -0.10 -22.11
CA LEU A 615 6.15 0.98 -22.48
C LEU A 615 6.02 1.11 -24.00
N HIS A 616 7.15 1.06 -24.71
CA HIS A 616 7.19 1.12 -26.17
C HIS A 616 6.42 -0.03 -26.82
N ASP A 617 6.58 -1.25 -26.30
CA ASP A 617 5.94 -2.46 -26.81
C ASP A 617 4.46 -2.56 -26.44
N GLY A 618 3.92 -1.61 -25.65
CA GLY A 618 2.53 -1.61 -25.23
C GLY A 618 2.18 -2.74 -24.24
N VAL A 619 3.15 -3.20 -23.43
CA VAL A 619 2.91 -4.19 -22.37
C VAL A 619 1.84 -3.70 -21.40
N VAL A 620 1.79 -2.39 -21.17
CA VAL A 620 0.72 -1.68 -20.46
C VAL A 620 0.27 -0.47 -21.27
N SER A 621 -0.94 0.04 -21.00
CA SER A 621 -1.53 1.12 -21.80
C SER A 621 -0.83 2.48 -21.68
N ASP A 622 -0.09 2.71 -20.59
CA ASP A 622 0.59 3.99 -20.35
C ASP A 622 1.66 3.91 -19.24
N ALA A 623 2.47 4.96 -19.15
CA ALA A 623 3.57 5.09 -18.21
C ALA A 623 3.14 5.03 -16.73
N ASP A 624 1.94 5.49 -16.39
CA ASP A 624 1.46 5.51 -15.00
C ASP A 624 1.11 4.08 -14.54
N LEU A 625 0.47 3.27 -15.39
CA LEU A 625 0.29 1.84 -15.09
C LEU A 625 1.61 1.09 -15.02
N LEU A 626 2.58 1.45 -15.88
CA LEU A 626 3.92 0.87 -15.81
C LEU A 626 4.56 1.14 -14.46
N ASP A 627 4.62 2.41 -14.07
CA ASP A 627 5.19 2.83 -12.78
C ASP A 627 4.46 2.15 -11.62
N ALA A 628 3.13 2.08 -11.66
CA ALA A 628 2.34 1.44 -10.62
C ALA A 628 2.66 -0.06 -10.51
N GLY A 629 2.66 -0.79 -11.63
CA GLY A 629 2.98 -2.21 -11.67
C GLY A 629 4.38 -2.50 -11.14
N VAL A 630 5.38 -1.73 -11.57
CA VAL A 630 6.77 -1.95 -11.13
C VAL A 630 6.96 -1.58 -9.67
N ILE A 631 6.34 -0.50 -9.15
CA ILE A 631 6.41 -0.12 -7.73
C ILE A 631 5.75 -1.18 -6.84
N PHE A 632 4.52 -1.61 -7.16
CA PHE A 632 3.76 -2.52 -6.31
C PHE A 632 4.11 -4.00 -6.52
N GLY A 633 4.77 -4.34 -7.64
CA GLY A 633 5.27 -5.68 -7.95
C GLY A 633 6.70 -5.92 -7.49
N THR A 634 7.65 -5.05 -7.88
CA THR A 634 9.08 -5.21 -7.56
C THR A 634 9.51 -4.48 -6.29
N GLY A 635 8.74 -3.47 -5.86
CA GLY A 635 9.14 -2.56 -4.79
C GLY A 635 10.06 -1.42 -5.24
N PHE A 636 10.10 -1.08 -6.54
CA PHE A 636 10.90 0.04 -7.03
C PHE A 636 10.67 1.30 -6.18
N ALA A 637 11.78 1.95 -5.80
CA ALA A 637 11.86 3.00 -4.79
C ALA A 637 10.69 4.01 -4.85
N PRO A 638 9.67 3.91 -3.96
CA PRO A 638 8.43 4.68 -4.10
C PRO A 638 8.63 6.20 -4.03
N PHE A 639 9.64 6.67 -3.29
CA PHE A 639 10.00 8.10 -3.22
C PHE A 639 10.56 8.67 -4.53
N ARG A 640 10.84 7.81 -5.53
CA ARG A 640 11.24 8.19 -6.89
C ARG A 640 10.08 8.10 -7.90
N GLY A 641 8.89 7.67 -7.47
CA GLY A 641 7.67 7.75 -8.27
C GLY A 641 7.50 6.68 -9.37
N GLY A 642 8.46 5.77 -9.54
CA GLY A 642 8.46 4.70 -10.55
C GLY A 642 9.62 4.83 -11.55
N PRO A 643 9.93 3.81 -12.35
CA PRO A 643 11.02 3.86 -13.32
C PRO A 643 10.86 4.96 -14.38
N ILE A 644 9.66 5.18 -14.93
CA ILE A 644 9.43 6.24 -15.93
C ILE A 644 9.46 7.62 -15.30
N GLN A 645 8.87 7.79 -14.11
CA GLN A 645 9.01 9.03 -13.35
C GLN A 645 10.47 9.33 -12.99
N TYR A 646 11.26 8.31 -12.65
CA TYR A 646 12.69 8.45 -12.39
C TYR A 646 13.45 8.92 -13.65
N VAL A 647 13.07 8.43 -14.83
CA VAL A 647 13.60 8.91 -16.11
C VAL A 647 13.27 10.38 -16.33
N ARG A 648 12.02 10.79 -16.09
CA ARG A 648 11.58 12.19 -16.20
C ARG A 648 12.34 13.12 -15.26
N GLU A 649 12.45 12.75 -13.99
CA GLU A 649 13.13 13.57 -12.99
C GLU A 649 14.64 13.69 -13.21
N THR A 650 15.28 12.63 -13.72
CA THR A 650 16.72 12.63 -13.97
C THR A 650 17.07 13.24 -15.33
N GLY A 651 16.15 13.16 -16.29
CA GLY A 651 16.34 13.52 -17.69
C GLY A 651 16.65 12.28 -18.55
N ALA A 652 15.80 12.02 -19.55
CA ALA A 652 15.94 10.87 -20.43
C ALA A 652 17.29 10.83 -21.15
N ASP A 653 17.74 11.96 -21.69
CA ASP A 653 19.00 12.02 -22.43
C ASP A 653 20.21 11.79 -21.52
N ALA A 654 20.16 12.27 -20.27
CA ALA A 654 21.23 12.05 -19.29
C ALA A 654 21.36 10.57 -18.90
N LEU A 655 20.24 9.85 -18.74
CA LEU A 655 20.25 8.41 -18.50
C LEU A 655 20.69 7.62 -19.73
N LEU A 656 20.32 8.08 -20.92
CA LEU A 656 20.74 7.46 -22.19
C LEU A 656 22.27 7.55 -22.37
N GLU A 657 22.90 8.69 -22.04
CA GLU A 657 24.36 8.81 -22.08
C GLU A 657 25.07 7.90 -21.06
N ARG A 658 24.48 7.73 -19.87
CA ARG A 658 24.99 6.76 -18.87
C ARG A 658 24.87 5.33 -19.37
N LEU A 659 23.75 4.97 -20.02
CA LEU A 659 23.57 3.67 -20.67
C LEU A 659 24.60 3.44 -21.77
N LYS A 660 24.84 4.42 -22.65
CA LYS A 660 25.89 4.34 -23.68
C LYS A 660 27.29 4.14 -23.08
N THR A 661 27.58 4.81 -21.96
CA THR A 661 28.84 4.63 -21.23
C THR A 661 28.99 3.20 -20.70
N LEU A 662 27.92 2.64 -20.11
CA LEU A 662 27.90 1.25 -19.67
C LEU A 662 27.98 0.26 -20.84
N HIS A 663 27.32 0.54 -21.96
CA HIS A 663 27.38 -0.25 -23.18
C HIS A 663 28.81 -0.31 -23.72
N ALA A 664 29.51 0.82 -23.82
CA ALA A 664 30.90 0.85 -24.26
C ALA A 664 31.83 0.04 -23.33
N ARG A 665 31.53 -0.02 -22.03
CA ARG A 665 32.38 -0.70 -21.04
C ARG A 665 32.06 -2.19 -20.86
N TYR A 666 30.79 -2.55 -20.90
CA TYR A 666 30.29 -3.88 -20.52
C TYR A 666 29.51 -4.60 -21.64
N GLY A 667 29.37 -4.00 -22.81
CA GLY A 667 28.77 -4.62 -23.99
C GLY A 667 27.23 -4.57 -24.04
N ASP A 668 26.67 -5.34 -24.96
CA ASP A 668 25.33 -5.14 -25.51
C ASP A 668 24.16 -5.32 -24.53
N ARG A 669 24.41 -5.92 -23.35
CA ARG A 669 23.41 -6.00 -22.28
C ARG A 669 22.97 -4.63 -21.73
N PHE A 670 23.73 -3.57 -22.03
CA PHE A 670 23.38 -2.17 -21.72
C PHE A 670 23.01 -1.35 -22.96
N ALA A 671 22.90 -1.98 -24.14
CA ALA A 671 22.46 -1.28 -25.34
C ALA A 671 21.10 -0.62 -25.09
N PRO A 672 20.91 0.66 -25.46
CA PRO A 672 19.61 1.32 -25.32
C PRO A 672 18.52 0.55 -26.07
N ARG A 673 17.42 0.23 -25.38
CA ARG A 673 16.25 -0.43 -25.97
C ARG A 673 15.39 0.57 -26.76
N PRO A 674 14.47 0.12 -27.63
CA PRO A 674 13.48 1.00 -28.25
C PRO A 674 12.66 1.80 -27.22
N GLY A 675 12.27 3.04 -27.56
CA GLY A 675 11.37 3.88 -26.76
C GLY A 675 12.00 5.09 -26.07
N TRP A 676 13.33 5.24 -26.05
CA TRP A 676 14.00 6.40 -25.43
C TRP A 676 13.69 7.76 -26.09
N ASP A 677 13.20 7.75 -27.32
CA ASP A 677 12.69 8.89 -28.07
C ASP A 677 11.24 9.26 -27.73
N SER A 678 10.54 8.42 -26.97
CA SER A 678 9.14 8.65 -26.60
C SER A 678 8.93 9.97 -25.84
N PRO A 679 7.94 10.79 -26.23
CA PRO A 679 7.54 11.97 -25.47
C PRO A 679 7.09 11.63 -24.04
N ALA A 680 6.61 10.41 -23.80
CA ALA A 680 6.18 9.97 -22.48
C ALA A 680 7.32 9.99 -21.45
N LEU A 681 8.59 10.00 -21.87
CA LEU A 681 9.76 10.06 -20.98
C LEU A 681 10.21 11.49 -20.65
N ARG A 682 9.65 12.50 -21.31
CA ARG A 682 10.05 13.91 -21.21
C ARG A 682 8.84 14.70 -20.69
N GLY A 683 8.73 14.85 -19.36
CA GLY A 683 7.57 15.48 -18.73
C GLY A 683 7.82 15.92 -17.31
#